data_AF-A0A938VLR5-F1
#
_entry.id   AF-A0A938VLR5-F1
#
_cell.length_a   1.000
_cell.length_b   1.000
_cell.length_c   1.000
_cell.angle_alpha   90.00
_cell.angle_beta   90.00
_cell.angle_gamma   90.00
#
_symmetry.space_group_name_H-M   'P 1'
#
loop_
_entity.id
_entity.type
_entity.pdbx_description
1 polymer ?
#
loop_
_entity_poly.entity_id
_entity_poly.type
_entity_poly.pdbx_seq_one_letter_code
_entity_poly.pdbx_strand_id
1 'polypeptide(L)'
;MLGGFRRAAVWAGATIALVAATVATLVYLGLAQRGATYGTEAPDAIRFADAPAIGANTFLHREPDPAKVHRELEALRGAGIGLIRQEFQWTEIEPLGKGRFVDGQGADTWSKYDRIVAAAQATGIEILARLDRPPAWATPGFDPAASPAVQTPPANLDDFADFAAALAARYRGRVRYYQIWNEPNLFGEWGRRPPDPGAYLAMLRRASERIRAANPEAVIVLAGLAPTIETGPENLSDLLYLRRLYELGAKGAFDVAASMSYGLFTGPDDLQIHPLRTNFPRAVLWREVMTEFGDTATPIWAAEYGWMSLPDGWTGERGIWGNHTSADQAAWTVDGIRRARAEWPWMPTIIIWASRWPEDPNPRDPTPFFRLMDRDFTPRPALDAVRRAFATAPVAGVGLHQESHPALTFEGPWPAVSDDEASLGQWRQTGVVGATVRVRFQGEDLALLAPRGPGMGRLRVRIDGQDALPDRLPRNGAGEALLDLYAETPARLVRIPIATRLPPGPHLAELTVMAERNPRATGGLVVVDGVVVGNARPLGPYFALAALWGAAALVALWRTGPALRRVTARIGGAWTSHPRRGGRLMDWLDRAAGIGVRRSEALAALLAVLFATLPPGEPASAPTFVRAIVAGGLLILGLARPFAVATVAVAAIPFAGLIARTGVFDRPVGETLILMAVAAWILRAAWLRQAPRPAARWTLPMLYLVAAAALAVWFADFQRPALRDFRTVILEPLALFVVLVTTARDRAQGARALTALVAGAVLASGVALALIPAGAVVTDLAVPRIRGLFGSPNNLALMLERAVPLGLGLLIATRPGSPARRALTVGLGVLAVTLILTFSRGAWIGALLGVSVAALPFWWRASLRMRALSAAVTAALIATPLLTLGFDRLALAFRGGDAGAASRAAVWDAAWRMVQDHPIFGMGPDNFLYHYRAYLTPTAWREPNLSHPHNIGLDAWLSVGLFGLVALVALVVVFWARWVRVVRRAAAGEHAILFGVAGSMVATLIHGSVDHSYFLPELAAAFWVLAAAVEISHRFAPHAAPGAPLPP
;
A
#
# COMPACT_ATOMS: atom_id res chain seq x y z
N MET A 1 3.09 -51.38 -12.76
CA MET A 1 2.56 -50.02 -13.08
C MET A 1 2.04 -49.25 -11.87
N LEU A 2 1.38 -49.90 -10.90
CA LEU A 2 0.71 -49.22 -9.75
C LEU A 2 1.66 -48.52 -8.74
N GLY A 3 2.89 -49.00 -8.55
CA GLY A 3 3.84 -48.40 -7.58
C GLY A 3 4.45 -47.06 -8.00
N GLY A 4 4.64 -46.82 -9.31
CA GLY A 4 5.19 -45.55 -9.84
C GLY A 4 4.14 -44.44 -9.92
N PHE A 5 2.89 -44.80 -10.22
CA PHE A 5 1.75 -43.88 -10.20
C PHE A 5 1.40 -43.43 -8.78
N ARG A 6 1.46 -44.34 -7.80
CA ARG A 6 1.31 -43.99 -6.38
C ARG A 6 2.37 -42.99 -5.92
N ARG A 7 3.64 -43.15 -6.32
CA ARG A 7 4.71 -42.22 -5.92
C ARG A 7 4.59 -40.85 -6.61
N ALA A 8 4.21 -40.78 -7.89
CA ALA A 8 3.99 -39.50 -8.56
C ALA A 8 2.77 -38.74 -8.03
N ALA A 9 1.69 -39.46 -7.66
CA ALA A 9 0.52 -38.87 -7.01
C ALA A 9 0.83 -38.37 -5.59
N VAL A 10 1.65 -39.11 -4.82
CA VAL A 10 2.13 -38.68 -3.49
C VAL A 10 2.93 -37.38 -3.57
N TRP A 11 3.79 -37.21 -4.59
CA TRP A 11 4.62 -36.00 -4.71
C TRP A 11 3.92 -34.81 -5.40
N ALA A 12 2.98 -35.04 -6.32
CA ALA A 12 2.07 -33.99 -6.78
C ALA A 12 1.17 -33.50 -5.63
N GLY A 13 0.73 -34.43 -4.76
CA GLY A 13 0.09 -34.11 -3.49
C GLY A 13 0.99 -33.30 -2.57
N ALA A 14 2.29 -33.61 -2.48
CA ALA A 14 3.24 -32.84 -1.68
C ALA A 14 3.47 -31.42 -2.21
N THR A 15 3.59 -31.22 -3.53
CA THR A 15 3.70 -29.87 -4.12
C THR A 15 2.43 -29.05 -3.94
N ILE A 16 1.25 -29.66 -4.13
CA ILE A 16 -0.04 -29.01 -3.86
C ILE A 16 -0.16 -28.68 -2.37
N ALA A 17 0.26 -29.57 -1.47
CA ALA A 17 0.30 -29.32 -0.04
C ALA A 17 1.27 -28.18 0.31
N LEU A 18 2.39 -28.04 -0.41
CA LEU A 18 3.36 -26.95 -0.22
C LEU A 18 2.81 -25.58 -0.64
N VAL A 19 2.16 -25.53 -1.81
CA VAL A 19 1.49 -24.31 -2.30
C VAL A 19 0.31 -23.95 -1.39
N ALA A 20 -0.49 -24.94 -0.99
CA ALA A 20 -1.56 -24.76 -0.03
C ALA A 20 -1.03 -24.29 1.33
N ALA A 21 0.10 -24.83 1.81
CA ALA A 21 0.74 -24.37 3.04
C ALA A 21 1.27 -22.94 2.90
N THR A 22 1.85 -22.57 1.76
CA THR A 22 2.32 -21.20 1.50
C THR A 22 1.16 -20.21 1.46
N VAL A 23 0.09 -20.54 0.74
CA VAL A 23 -1.14 -19.73 0.67
C VAL A 23 -1.80 -19.66 2.04
N ALA A 24 -1.95 -20.78 2.75
CA ALA A 24 -2.49 -20.82 4.10
C ALA A 24 -1.65 -20.00 5.08
N THR A 25 -0.32 -20.00 4.93
CA THR A 25 0.57 -19.17 5.74
C THR A 25 0.38 -17.69 5.40
N LEU A 26 0.36 -17.29 4.12
CA LEU A 26 0.11 -15.90 3.73
C LEU A 26 -1.28 -15.40 4.17
N VAL A 27 -2.30 -16.27 4.11
CA VAL A 27 -3.64 -16.00 4.64
C VAL A 27 -3.62 -15.88 6.15
N TYR A 28 -3.01 -16.83 6.87
CA TYR A 28 -2.82 -16.77 8.32
C TYR A 28 -2.09 -15.51 8.76
N LEU A 29 -1.06 -15.12 8.02
CA LEU A 29 -0.26 -13.93 8.27
C LEU A 29 -1.02 -12.63 7.96
N GLY A 30 -1.83 -12.60 6.89
CA GLY A 30 -2.74 -11.48 6.62
C GLY A 30 -3.84 -11.35 7.67
N LEU A 31 -4.36 -12.48 8.17
CA LEU A 31 -5.29 -12.51 9.29
C LEU A 31 -4.64 -12.05 10.60
N ALA A 32 -3.39 -12.45 10.85
CA ALA A 32 -2.59 -12.04 12.01
C ALA A 32 -2.32 -10.52 12.05
N GLN A 33 -2.30 -9.85 10.89
CA GLN A 33 -2.09 -8.41 10.78
C GLN A 33 -3.39 -7.61 10.63
N ARG A 34 -4.56 -8.26 10.69
CA ARG A 34 -5.85 -7.59 10.50
C ARG A 34 -6.09 -6.56 11.61
N GLY A 35 -6.36 -5.32 11.23
CA GLY A 35 -6.60 -4.22 12.15
C GLY A 35 -5.34 -3.48 12.65
N ALA A 36 -4.13 -4.01 12.37
CA ALA A 36 -2.87 -3.36 12.74
C ALA A 36 -2.47 -2.29 11.71
N THR A 37 -2.07 -1.12 12.23
CA THR A 37 -1.55 -0.01 11.41
C THR A 37 -0.02 -0.06 11.37
N TYR A 38 0.57 0.14 10.20
CA TYR A 38 2.03 0.10 10.00
C TYR A 38 2.52 1.26 9.14
N GLY A 39 3.74 1.72 9.40
CA GLY A 39 4.40 2.84 8.72
C GLY A 39 3.78 4.20 9.05
N THR A 40 4.32 5.25 8.44
CA THR A 40 3.80 6.63 8.56
C THR A 40 2.77 6.99 7.49
N GLU A 41 2.42 6.07 6.60
CA GLU A 41 1.42 6.25 5.55
C GLU A 41 0.02 5.87 6.05
N ALA A 42 -0.84 6.90 6.21
CA ALA A 42 -2.27 6.87 6.58
C ALA A 42 -2.63 6.19 7.92
N PRO A 43 -2.88 7.02 8.95
CA PRO A 43 -4.31 7.17 9.34
C PRO A 43 -4.80 8.61 9.27
N ASP A 44 -6.12 8.78 9.08
CA ASP A 44 -6.83 10.05 9.26
C ASP A 44 -6.60 10.59 10.68
N ALA A 45 -6.74 11.91 10.87
CA ALA A 45 -6.74 12.48 12.20
C ALA A 45 -7.92 11.91 12.99
N ILE A 46 -7.61 11.28 14.12
CA ILE A 46 -8.62 10.73 15.01
C ILE A 46 -9.04 11.85 15.97
N ARG A 47 -10.34 12.15 15.99
CA ARG A 47 -10.88 13.15 16.93
C ARG A 47 -10.72 12.64 18.36
N PHE A 48 -10.55 13.57 19.30
CA PHE A 48 -10.45 13.27 20.74
C PHE A 48 -9.31 12.32 21.11
N ALA A 49 -8.26 12.24 20.28
CA ALA A 49 -7.03 11.51 20.62
C ALA A 49 -6.22 12.20 21.73
N ASP A 50 -6.53 13.45 22.05
CA ASP A 50 -6.03 14.23 23.19
C ASP A 50 -6.61 13.82 24.55
N ALA A 51 -7.69 13.03 24.56
CA ALA A 51 -8.30 12.55 25.80
C ALA A 51 -7.33 11.69 26.64
N PRO A 52 -7.53 11.59 27.97
CA PRO A 52 -6.67 10.76 28.79
C PRO A 52 -6.68 9.31 28.31
N ALA A 53 -5.50 8.81 27.94
CA ALA A 53 -5.36 7.52 27.26
C ALA A 53 -5.78 6.31 28.13
N ILE A 54 -5.84 6.46 29.46
CA ILE A 54 -6.24 5.42 30.40
C ILE A 54 -7.31 5.97 31.33
N GLY A 55 -8.43 5.24 31.38
CA GLY A 55 -9.50 5.48 32.33
C GLY A 55 -9.78 4.28 33.24
N ALA A 56 -10.66 4.47 34.22
CA ALA A 56 -11.24 3.39 35.01
C ALA A 56 -12.74 3.60 35.25
N ASN A 57 -13.49 2.51 35.30
CA ASN A 57 -14.88 2.53 35.72
C ASN A 57 -14.95 2.65 37.25
N THR A 58 -15.85 3.50 37.75
CA THR A 58 -15.96 3.81 39.17
C THR A 58 -17.39 3.72 39.69
N PHE A 59 -17.52 3.36 40.96
CA PHE A 59 -18.81 3.25 41.67
C PHE A 59 -18.90 4.27 42.83
N LEU A 60 -18.36 5.47 42.63
CA LEU A 60 -18.23 6.49 43.70
C LEU A 60 -19.59 6.91 44.25
N HIS A 61 -20.66 6.86 43.45
CA HIS A 61 -22.03 7.14 43.90
C HIS A 61 -22.56 6.16 44.96
N ARG A 62 -21.90 5.01 45.14
CA ARG A 62 -22.20 4.00 46.18
C ARG A 62 -21.33 4.13 47.42
N GLU A 63 -20.32 4.99 47.40
CA GLU A 63 -19.45 5.24 48.55
C GLU A 63 -19.98 6.46 49.34
N PRO A 64 -20.56 6.27 50.53
CA PRO A 64 -21.11 7.38 51.31
C PRO A 64 -20.03 8.28 51.93
N ASP A 65 -18.80 7.78 52.11
CA ASP A 65 -17.70 8.51 52.74
C ASP A 65 -16.89 9.34 51.71
N PRO A 66 -16.96 10.69 51.75
CA PRO A 66 -16.23 11.53 50.80
C PRO A 66 -14.70 11.39 50.88
N ALA A 67 -14.15 11.04 52.05
CA ALA A 67 -12.71 10.85 52.19
C ALA A 67 -12.24 9.60 51.43
N LYS A 68 -13.06 8.56 51.40
CA LYS A 68 -12.82 7.34 50.61
C LYS A 68 -12.92 7.62 49.10
N VAL A 69 -13.88 8.44 48.67
CA VAL A 69 -13.97 8.90 47.28
C VAL A 69 -12.68 9.62 46.86
N HIS A 70 -12.20 10.55 47.68
CA HIS A 70 -10.96 11.28 47.38
C HIS A 70 -9.74 10.34 47.32
N ARG A 71 -9.60 9.45 48.31
CA ARG A 71 -8.51 8.47 48.36
C ARG A 71 -8.49 7.53 47.15
N GLU A 72 -9.66 7.13 46.65
CA GLU A 72 -9.79 6.31 45.45
C GLU A 72 -9.25 7.06 44.22
N LEU A 73 -9.65 8.32 44.05
CA LEU A 73 -9.19 9.17 42.95
C LEU A 73 -7.69 9.45 43.01
N GLU A 74 -7.12 9.70 44.19
CA GLU A 74 -5.66 9.84 44.36
C GLU A 74 -4.92 8.56 43.95
N ALA A 75 -5.43 7.38 44.34
CA ALA A 75 -4.82 6.10 43.97
C ALA A 75 -4.86 5.86 42.45
N LEU A 76 -5.95 6.23 41.79
CA LEU A 76 -6.10 6.17 40.33
C LEU A 76 -5.14 7.15 39.64
N ARG A 77 -5.10 8.42 40.09
CA ARG A 77 -4.19 9.43 39.53
C ARG A 77 -2.73 9.00 39.66
N GLY A 78 -2.35 8.45 40.81
CA GLY A 78 -1.02 7.91 41.06
C GLY A 78 -0.66 6.70 40.19
N ALA A 79 -1.63 6.05 39.55
CA ALA A 79 -1.41 4.97 38.58
C ALA A 79 -1.36 5.44 37.12
N GLY A 80 -1.47 6.75 36.87
CA GLY A 80 -1.54 7.31 35.51
C GLY A 80 -2.95 7.30 34.90
N ILE A 81 -3.99 6.98 35.69
CA ILE A 81 -5.38 7.00 35.25
C ILE A 81 -5.88 8.44 35.32
N GLY A 82 -6.26 8.99 34.17
CA GLY A 82 -6.66 10.39 34.02
C GLY A 82 -8.15 10.61 33.74
N LEU A 83 -8.91 9.54 33.54
CA LEU A 83 -10.34 9.58 33.23
C LEU A 83 -11.09 8.58 34.13
N ILE A 84 -12.25 8.97 34.63
CA ILE A 84 -13.20 8.02 35.24
C ILE A 84 -14.49 7.94 34.42
N ARG A 85 -14.97 6.72 34.20
CA ARG A 85 -16.33 6.48 33.70
C ARG A 85 -17.24 6.33 34.91
N GLN A 86 -18.00 7.38 35.19
CA GLN A 86 -18.83 7.51 36.38
C GLN A 86 -20.30 7.54 36.00
N GLU A 87 -21.09 6.63 36.58
CA GLU A 87 -22.55 6.62 36.44
C GLU A 87 -23.16 7.82 37.17
N PHE A 88 -24.07 8.53 36.50
CA PHE A 88 -24.96 9.57 37.03
C PHE A 88 -26.40 9.08 36.87
N GLN A 89 -26.91 8.42 37.90
CA GLN A 89 -28.19 7.73 37.84
C GLN A 89 -29.35 8.72 37.87
N TRP A 90 -30.18 8.71 36.82
CA TRP A 90 -31.34 9.60 36.75
C TRP A 90 -32.32 9.33 37.91
N THR A 91 -32.51 8.06 38.29
CA THR A 91 -33.37 7.64 39.40
C THR A 91 -32.92 8.19 40.76
N GLU A 92 -31.64 8.46 40.95
CA GLU A 92 -31.14 9.06 42.20
C GLU A 92 -31.19 10.58 42.17
N ILE A 93 -30.99 11.18 41.00
CA ILE A 93 -30.91 12.63 40.83
C ILE A 93 -32.30 13.25 40.75
N GLU A 94 -33.26 12.62 40.09
CA GLU A 94 -34.62 13.13 39.90
C GLU A 94 -35.68 12.10 40.34
N PRO A 95 -35.67 11.64 41.61
CA PRO A 95 -36.44 10.47 42.05
C PRO A 95 -37.95 10.70 42.09
N LEU A 96 -38.38 11.92 42.44
CA LEU A 96 -39.78 12.19 42.79
C LEU A 96 -40.65 12.66 41.63
N GLY A 97 -40.07 13.16 40.54
CA GLY A 97 -40.81 13.71 39.41
C GLY A 97 -39.99 14.72 38.61
N LYS A 98 -40.41 14.98 37.38
CA LYS A 98 -39.74 15.95 36.49
C LYS A 98 -39.55 17.32 37.17
N GLY A 99 -38.35 17.86 37.07
CA GLY A 99 -37.86 19.09 37.68
C GLY A 99 -37.62 19.00 39.19
N ARG A 100 -37.83 17.85 39.85
CA ARG A 100 -37.73 17.72 41.32
C ARG A 100 -36.45 17.01 41.74
N PHE A 101 -35.40 17.80 41.93
CA PHE A 101 -34.09 17.35 42.40
C PHE A 101 -33.99 17.32 43.93
N VAL A 102 -34.97 16.67 44.56
CA VAL A 102 -35.01 16.45 46.01
C VAL A 102 -35.43 15.02 46.31
N ASP A 103 -34.91 14.45 47.40
CA ASP A 103 -35.28 13.11 47.85
C ASP A 103 -36.59 13.12 48.66
N GLY A 104 -37.02 11.94 49.14
CA GLY A 104 -38.24 11.79 49.93
C GLY A 104 -38.23 12.53 51.27
N GLN A 105 -37.07 13.03 51.70
CA GLN A 105 -36.85 13.82 52.91
C GLN A 105 -36.67 15.32 52.60
N GLY A 106 -36.72 15.72 51.33
CA GLY A 106 -36.55 17.10 50.87
C GLY A 106 -35.10 17.56 50.73
N ALA A 107 -34.11 16.66 50.83
CA ALA A 107 -32.70 17.00 50.66
C ALA A 107 -32.32 17.06 49.17
N ASP A 108 -31.35 17.92 48.82
CA ASP A 108 -30.85 18.07 47.45
C ASP A 108 -30.12 16.81 46.97
N THR A 109 -30.64 16.22 45.90
CA THR A 109 -30.11 14.98 45.31
C THR A 109 -28.82 15.20 44.52
N TRP A 110 -28.50 16.44 44.11
CA TRP A 110 -27.26 16.77 43.41
C TRP A 110 -26.03 16.71 44.32
N SER A 111 -26.22 16.94 45.62
CA SER A 111 -25.13 17.10 46.58
C SER A 111 -24.12 15.94 46.57
N LYS A 112 -24.58 14.70 46.32
CA LYS A 112 -23.69 13.52 46.19
C LYS A 112 -22.77 13.64 44.97
N TYR A 113 -23.33 13.98 43.83
CA TYR A 113 -22.63 14.08 42.55
C TYR A 113 -21.73 15.32 42.48
N ASP A 114 -22.13 16.43 43.11
CA ASP A 114 -21.28 17.63 43.21
C ASP A 114 -19.97 17.32 43.94
N ARG A 115 -20.02 16.53 45.02
CA ARG A 115 -18.82 16.10 45.75
C ARG A 115 -17.92 15.24 44.89
N ILE A 116 -18.47 14.33 44.09
CA ILE A 116 -17.70 13.47 43.17
C ILE A 116 -17.02 14.34 42.10
N VAL A 117 -17.74 15.26 41.47
CA VAL A 117 -17.17 16.17 40.46
C VAL A 117 -16.08 17.06 41.05
N ALA A 118 -16.31 17.62 42.23
CA ALA A 118 -15.32 18.44 42.93
C ALA A 118 -14.06 17.63 43.28
N ALA A 119 -14.22 16.39 43.76
CA ALA A 119 -13.10 15.51 44.10
C ALA A 119 -12.28 15.14 42.85
N ALA A 120 -12.94 14.78 41.74
CA ALA A 120 -12.27 14.46 40.48
C ALA A 120 -11.45 15.65 39.96
N GLN A 121 -12.06 16.85 39.97
CA GLN A 121 -11.40 18.09 39.57
C GLN A 121 -10.19 18.41 40.47
N ALA A 122 -10.29 18.21 41.79
CA ALA A 122 -9.19 18.42 42.73
C ALA A 122 -8.01 17.47 42.48
N THR A 123 -8.27 16.25 42.01
CA THR A 123 -7.25 15.26 41.65
C THR A 123 -6.75 15.36 40.19
N GLY A 124 -7.31 16.27 39.38
CA GLY A 124 -6.97 16.39 37.96
C GLY A 124 -7.39 15.16 37.14
N ILE A 125 -8.51 14.54 37.50
CA ILE A 125 -9.14 13.43 36.78
C ILE A 125 -10.37 13.95 36.05
N GLU A 126 -10.47 13.65 34.75
CA GLU A 126 -11.63 13.96 33.92
C GLU A 126 -12.76 12.95 34.11
N ILE A 127 -13.99 13.35 33.78
CA ILE A 127 -15.18 12.51 33.94
C ILE A 127 -15.82 12.23 32.58
N LEU A 128 -16.01 10.95 32.27
CA LEU A 128 -17.02 10.45 31.35
C LEU A 128 -18.30 10.18 32.14
N ALA A 129 -19.27 11.08 32.03
CA ALA A 129 -20.55 10.95 32.70
C ALA A 129 -21.42 9.94 31.93
N ARG A 130 -21.74 8.80 32.54
CA ARG A 130 -22.69 7.82 31.99
C ARG A 130 -24.10 8.15 32.50
N LEU A 131 -25.00 8.48 31.57
CA LEU A 131 -26.36 8.89 31.87
C LEU A 131 -27.34 7.77 31.52
N ASP A 132 -28.02 7.26 32.54
CA ASP A 132 -28.94 6.14 32.42
C ASP A 132 -29.86 6.02 33.67
N ARG A 133 -30.44 4.84 33.93
CA ARG A 133 -31.30 4.52 35.08
C ARG A 133 -32.50 5.46 35.27
N PRO A 134 -33.50 5.47 34.37
CA PRO A 134 -34.67 6.32 34.53
C PRO A 134 -35.46 6.06 35.84
N PRO A 135 -36.02 7.11 36.48
CA PRO A 135 -36.86 6.99 37.66
C PRO A 135 -38.23 6.38 37.34
N ALA A 136 -38.91 5.85 38.36
CA ALA A 136 -40.22 5.19 38.23
C ALA A 136 -41.27 6.05 37.51
N TRP A 137 -41.29 7.36 37.74
CA TRP A 137 -42.24 8.27 37.10
C TRP A 137 -42.01 8.43 35.59
N ALA A 138 -40.78 8.21 35.12
CA ALA A 138 -40.42 8.24 33.69
C ALA A 138 -40.62 6.88 33.00
N THR A 139 -40.91 5.82 33.77
CA THR A 139 -41.08 4.44 33.29
C THR A 139 -42.40 3.82 33.77
N PRO A 140 -43.56 4.33 33.33
CA PRO A 140 -44.86 3.79 33.75
C PRO A 140 -44.95 2.28 33.54
N GLY A 141 -45.34 1.55 34.58
CA GLY A 141 -45.47 0.08 34.55
C GLY A 141 -44.17 -0.69 34.87
N PHE A 142 -43.07 0.01 35.16
CA PHE A 142 -41.83 -0.57 35.66
C PHE A 142 -41.37 0.17 36.91
N ASP A 143 -41.11 -0.58 37.99
CA ASP A 143 -40.54 -0.03 39.22
C ASP A 143 -39.03 -0.37 39.29
N PRO A 144 -38.15 0.62 39.10
CA PRO A 144 -36.70 0.44 39.20
C PRO A 144 -36.25 -0.08 40.57
N ALA A 145 -36.98 0.25 41.65
CA ALA A 145 -36.63 -0.20 42.99
C ALA A 145 -36.93 -1.70 43.19
N ALA A 146 -37.99 -2.21 42.56
CA ALA A 146 -38.36 -3.62 42.61
C ALA A 146 -37.51 -4.50 41.68
N SER A 147 -36.83 -3.93 40.68
CA SER A 147 -35.98 -4.65 39.72
C SER A 147 -34.68 -3.90 39.43
N PRO A 148 -33.80 -3.72 40.42
CA PRO A 148 -32.60 -2.87 40.31
C PRO A 148 -31.57 -3.39 39.30
N ALA A 149 -31.68 -4.65 38.87
CA ALA A 149 -30.83 -5.23 37.83
C ALA A 149 -31.35 -5.00 36.40
N VAL A 150 -32.54 -4.42 36.23
CA VAL A 150 -33.16 -4.17 34.92
C VAL A 150 -33.19 -2.67 34.67
N GLN A 151 -32.80 -2.26 33.46
CA GLN A 151 -32.90 -0.88 33.02
C GLN A 151 -33.93 -0.81 31.88
N THR A 152 -34.86 0.15 31.92
CA THR A 152 -35.87 0.32 30.87
C THR A 152 -35.82 1.73 30.30
N PRO A 153 -35.85 1.92 28.96
CA PRO A 153 -35.86 3.26 28.40
C PRO A 153 -37.15 4.00 28.79
N PRO A 154 -37.07 5.33 28.93
CA PRO A 154 -38.20 6.15 29.40
C PRO A 154 -39.35 6.11 28.41
N ALA A 155 -40.57 6.29 28.91
CA ALA A 155 -41.76 6.41 28.05
C ALA A 155 -41.73 7.66 27.17
N ASN A 156 -41.08 8.73 27.66
CA ASN A 156 -40.90 9.98 26.92
C ASN A 156 -39.40 10.32 26.84
N LEU A 157 -38.87 10.33 25.61
CA LEU A 157 -37.46 10.64 25.35
C LEU A 157 -37.09 12.08 25.68
N ASP A 158 -38.08 12.99 25.68
CA ASP A 158 -37.85 14.39 26.06
C ASP A 158 -37.56 14.53 27.55
N ASP A 159 -38.11 13.67 28.40
CA ASP A 159 -37.82 13.76 29.83
C ASP A 159 -36.35 13.38 30.13
N PHE A 160 -35.83 12.38 29.42
CA PHE A 160 -34.41 12.00 29.53
C PHE A 160 -33.48 13.07 28.95
N ALA A 161 -33.85 13.66 27.82
CA ALA A 161 -33.06 14.73 27.21
C ALA A 161 -33.04 16.00 28.08
N ASP A 162 -34.12 16.31 28.80
CA ASP A 162 -34.16 17.42 29.77
C ASP A 162 -33.27 17.16 30.99
N PHE A 163 -33.30 15.94 31.54
CA PHE A 163 -32.38 15.52 32.60
C PHE A 163 -30.91 15.63 32.16
N ALA A 164 -30.61 15.12 30.97
CA ALA A 164 -29.26 15.15 30.42
C ALA A 164 -28.76 16.60 30.22
N ALA A 165 -29.65 17.49 29.78
CA ALA A 165 -29.36 18.91 29.65
C ALA A 165 -29.15 19.60 31.01
N ALA A 166 -29.94 19.25 32.03
CA ALA A 166 -29.78 19.77 33.39
C ALA A 166 -28.41 19.40 33.98
N LEU A 167 -27.98 18.15 33.79
CA LEU A 167 -26.64 17.69 34.18
C LEU A 167 -25.54 18.44 33.40
N ALA A 168 -25.71 18.57 32.07
CA ALA A 168 -24.75 19.28 31.23
C ALA A 168 -24.61 20.76 31.60
N ALA A 169 -25.72 21.43 31.89
CA ALA A 169 -25.73 22.82 32.35
C ALA A 169 -25.03 22.96 33.71
N ARG A 170 -25.33 22.07 34.67
CA ARG A 170 -24.77 22.11 36.03
C ARG A 170 -23.25 21.95 36.04
N TYR A 171 -22.72 21.10 35.17
CA TYR A 171 -21.28 20.76 35.14
C TYR A 171 -20.56 21.34 33.92
N ARG A 172 -21.10 22.36 33.26
CA ARG A 172 -20.44 23.07 32.15
C ARG A 172 -19.04 23.54 32.56
N GLY A 173 -18.04 23.23 31.74
CA GLY A 173 -16.62 23.53 32.00
C GLY A 173 -15.94 22.59 33.01
N ARG A 174 -16.66 21.63 33.61
CA ARG A 174 -16.11 20.63 34.55
C ARG A 174 -16.29 19.19 34.06
N VAL A 175 -17.32 18.93 33.26
CA VAL A 175 -17.56 17.64 32.59
C VAL A 175 -17.69 17.91 31.09
N ARG A 176 -16.90 17.20 30.29
CA ARG A 176 -16.88 17.33 28.83
C ARG A 176 -17.52 16.14 28.12
N TYR A 177 -17.37 14.92 28.65
CA TYR A 177 -17.79 13.70 27.98
C TYR A 177 -19.09 13.13 28.57
N TYR A 178 -20.08 12.87 27.71
CA TYR A 178 -21.40 12.38 28.09
C TYR A 178 -21.73 11.10 27.33
N GLN A 179 -21.77 9.97 28.03
CA GLN A 179 -22.21 8.70 27.47
C GLN A 179 -23.72 8.55 27.61
N ILE A 180 -24.40 8.31 26.49
CA ILE A 180 -25.86 8.15 26.47
C ILE A 180 -26.22 6.67 26.54
N TRP A 181 -26.77 6.27 27.68
CA TRP A 181 -27.18 4.90 28.01
C TRP A 181 -26.02 3.91 28.21
N ASN A 182 -26.36 2.67 28.55
CA ASN A 182 -25.44 1.53 28.63
C ASN A 182 -26.06 0.29 28.03
N GLU A 183 -25.31 -0.43 27.19
CA GLU A 183 -25.65 -1.76 26.66
C GLU A 183 -27.09 -1.91 26.15
N PRO A 184 -27.65 -0.97 25.34
CA PRO A 184 -29.01 -1.04 24.83
C PRO A 184 -29.24 -2.25 23.88
N ASN A 185 -28.18 -2.99 23.58
CA ASN A 185 -28.18 -4.21 22.80
C ASN A 185 -28.45 -5.48 23.64
N LEU A 186 -28.62 -5.36 24.96
CA LEU A 186 -29.02 -6.44 25.86
C LEU A 186 -30.48 -6.32 26.30
N PHE A 187 -31.17 -7.46 26.41
CA PHE A 187 -32.57 -7.55 26.82
C PHE A 187 -32.84 -6.88 28.18
N GLY A 188 -32.00 -7.18 29.17
CA GLY A 188 -32.12 -6.68 30.54
C GLY A 188 -31.87 -5.17 30.66
N GLU A 189 -31.12 -4.61 29.73
CA GLU A 189 -30.74 -3.19 29.67
C GLU A 189 -31.68 -2.37 28.77
N TRP A 190 -32.67 -3.03 28.16
CA TRP A 190 -33.70 -2.42 27.32
C TRP A 190 -35.14 -2.74 27.77
N GLY A 191 -35.32 -2.90 29.09
CA GLY A 191 -36.62 -3.04 29.73
C GLY A 191 -37.27 -4.39 29.50
N ARG A 192 -36.45 -5.44 29.31
CA ARG A 192 -36.92 -6.77 28.90
C ARG A 192 -37.76 -6.72 27.62
N ARG A 193 -37.29 -5.91 26.67
CA ARG A 193 -37.81 -5.80 25.31
C ARG A 193 -36.70 -6.13 24.32
N PRO A 194 -37.06 -6.57 23.10
CA PRO A 194 -36.07 -6.74 22.04
C PRO A 194 -35.25 -5.45 21.84
N PRO A 195 -33.91 -5.54 21.73
CA PRO A 195 -33.07 -4.39 21.46
C PRO A 195 -33.50 -3.63 20.21
N ASP A 196 -33.61 -2.30 20.33
CA ASP A 196 -34.09 -1.43 19.25
C ASP A 196 -33.09 -0.30 18.95
N PRO A 197 -32.23 -0.49 17.92
CA PRO A 197 -31.28 0.55 17.47
C PRO A 197 -31.95 1.85 17.05
N GLY A 198 -33.18 1.80 16.50
CA GLY A 198 -33.89 2.99 16.05
C GLY A 198 -34.39 3.84 17.22
N ALA A 199 -34.98 3.20 18.22
CA ALA A 199 -35.42 3.87 19.45
C ALA A 199 -34.22 4.45 20.22
N TYR A 200 -33.12 3.71 20.33
CA TYR A 200 -31.89 4.22 20.93
C TYR A 200 -31.33 5.42 20.17
N LEU A 201 -31.25 5.38 18.83
CA LEU A 201 -30.77 6.49 18.02
C LEU A 201 -31.63 7.75 18.19
N ALA A 202 -32.95 7.60 18.33
CA ALA A 202 -33.86 8.70 18.62
C ALA A 202 -33.57 9.34 20.00
N MET A 203 -33.32 8.52 21.02
CA MET A 203 -32.93 8.98 22.35
C MET A 203 -31.57 9.69 22.33
N LEU A 204 -30.58 9.09 21.68
CA LEU A 204 -29.24 9.65 21.48
C LEU A 204 -29.31 11.04 20.84
N ARG A 205 -30.04 11.20 19.73
CA ARG A 205 -30.14 12.49 19.03
C ARG A 205 -30.78 13.58 19.91
N ARG A 206 -31.89 13.27 20.58
CA ARG A 206 -32.58 14.24 21.46
C ARG A 206 -31.72 14.65 22.65
N ALA A 207 -31.07 13.68 23.31
CA ALA A 207 -30.16 13.98 24.41
C ALA A 207 -28.96 14.81 23.93
N SER A 208 -28.36 14.44 22.80
CA SER A 208 -27.21 15.15 22.22
C SER A 208 -27.52 16.61 21.90
N GLU A 209 -28.67 16.86 21.28
CA GLU A 209 -29.13 18.22 20.94
C GLU A 209 -29.26 19.09 22.20
N ARG A 210 -29.95 18.60 23.24
CA ARG A 210 -30.16 19.38 24.46
C ARG A 210 -28.91 19.51 25.32
N ILE A 211 -28.06 18.48 25.36
CA ILE A 211 -26.75 18.56 26.00
C ILE A 211 -25.91 19.65 25.34
N ARG A 212 -25.81 19.67 23.99
CA ARG A 212 -25.02 20.69 23.28
C ARG A 212 -25.60 22.09 23.41
N ALA A 213 -26.92 22.24 23.51
CA ALA A 213 -27.55 23.52 23.80
C ALA A 213 -27.16 24.05 25.19
N ALA A 214 -27.04 23.18 26.18
CA ALA A 214 -26.61 23.54 27.55
C ALA A 214 -25.08 23.70 27.69
N ASN A 215 -24.32 22.87 26.97
CA ASN A 215 -22.86 22.82 26.98
C ASN A 215 -22.32 22.61 25.55
N PRO A 216 -21.99 23.69 24.81
CA PRO A 216 -21.52 23.59 23.42
C PRO A 216 -20.22 22.79 23.22
N GLU A 217 -19.40 22.64 24.26
CA GLU A 217 -18.14 21.88 24.23
C GLU A 217 -18.33 20.38 24.53
N ALA A 218 -19.57 19.95 24.79
CA ALA A 218 -19.88 18.58 25.13
C ALA A 218 -19.50 17.61 24.01
N VAL A 219 -18.87 16.50 24.41
CA VAL A 219 -18.52 15.37 23.56
C VAL A 219 -19.49 14.24 23.86
N ILE A 220 -20.22 13.81 22.84
CA ILE A 220 -21.25 12.78 22.93
C ILE A 220 -20.63 11.41 22.66
N VAL A 221 -20.70 10.54 23.66
CA VAL A 221 -20.20 9.17 23.60
C VAL A 221 -21.38 8.22 23.41
N LEU A 222 -21.28 7.33 22.42
CA LEU A 222 -22.24 6.25 22.19
C LEU A 222 -22.39 5.39 23.46
N ALA A 223 -23.52 4.71 23.63
CA ALA A 223 -23.65 3.67 24.65
C ALA A 223 -22.54 2.64 24.45
N GLY A 224 -21.93 2.18 25.55
CA GLY A 224 -21.08 1.01 25.50
C GLY A 224 -21.92 -0.19 25.08
N LEU A 225 -21.69 -0.75 23.88
CA LEU A 225 -22.45 -1.93 23.44
C LEU A 225 -21.77 -3.21 23.91
N ALA A 226 -22.56 -4.08 24.56
CA ALA A 226 -22.09 -5.35 25.10
C ALA A 226 -21.60 -6.29 23.98
N PRO A 227 -20.47 -6.98 24.14
CA PRO A 227 -19.98 -7.87 23.11
C PRO A 227 -20.78 -9.18 23.16
N THR A 228 -21.65 -9.40 22.17
CA THR A 228 -22.42 -10.64 22.01
C THR A 228 -22.41 -11.10 20.55
N ILE A 229 -22.73 -12.38 20.34
CA ILE A 229 -22.85 -13.02 19.02
C ILE A 229 -24.30 -13.27 18.62
N GLU A 230 -25.25 -12.93 19.50
CA GLU A 230 -26.67 -13.18 19.33
C GLU A 230 -27.28 -12.32 18.20
N THR A 231 -28.33 -12.83 17.58
CA THR A 231 -29.00 -12.18 16.43
C THR A 231 -30.44 -11.76 16.76
N GLY A 232 -30.80 -11.69 18.04
CA GLY A 232 -32.14 -11.41 18.53
C GLY A 232 -32.99 -12.66 18.81
N PRO A 233 -34.19 -12.48 19.40
CA PRO A 233 -34.76 -11.20 19.80
C PRO A 233 -34.32 -10.72 21.20
N GLU A 234 -33.73 -11.57 22.05
CA GLU A 234 -33.36 -11.17 23.42
C GLU A 234 -32.17 -10.21 23.43
N ASN A 235 -31.02 -10.62 22.90
CA ASN A 235 -29.86 -9.74 22.74
C ASN A 235 -29.48 -9.61 21.27
N LEU A 236 -28.80 -8.51 20.92
CA LEU A 236 -28.29 -8.26 19.59
C LEU A 236 -26.78 -8.01 19.63
N SER A 237 -26.06 -8.70 18.75
CA SER A 237 -24.62 -8.51 18.53
C SER A 237 -24.29 -7.03 18.39
N ASP A 238 -23.28 -6.57 19.11
CA ASP A 238 -22.71 -5.23 19.04
C ASP A 238 -22.43 -4.79 17.60
N LEU A 239 -21.92 -5.71 16.77
CA LEU A 239 -21.64 -5.44 15.35
C LEU A 239 -22.91 -5.23 14.52
N LEU A 240 -23.95 -6.02 14.78
CA LEU A 240 -25.25 -5.88 14.09
C LEU A 240 -25.96 -4.61 14.55
N TYR A 241 -25.92 -4.33 15.85
CA TYR A 241 -26.50 -3.13 16.44
C TYR A 241 -25.83 -1.86 15.89
N LEU A 242 -24.49 -1.80 15.91
CA LEU A 242 -23.72 -0.68 15.36
C LEU A 242 -23.97 -0.48 13.87
N ARG A 243 -23.93 -1.56 13.07
CA ARG A 243 -24.27 -1.50 11.64
C ARG A 243 -25.66 -0.93 11.43
N ARG A 244 -26.64 -1.39 12.21
CA ARG A 244 -28.02 -0.90 12.10
C ARG A 244 -28.13 0.59 12.47
N LEU A 245 -27.36 1.07 13.43
CA LEU A 245 -27.29 2.51 13.73
C LEU A 245 -26.78 3.31 12.51
N TYR A 246 -25.71 2.85 11.86
CA TYR A 246 -25.20 3.51 10.65
C TYR A 246 -26.17 3.47 9.48
N GLU A 247 -26.85 2.36 9.25
CA GLU A 247 -27.93 2.25 8.24
C GLU A 247 -29.07 3.25 8.49
N LEU A 248 -29.34 3.59 9.76
CA LEU A 248 -30.32 4.60 10.18
C LEU A 248 -29.76 6.03 10.21
N GLY A 249 -28.52 6.23 9.73
CA GLY A 249 -27.87 7.53 9.64
C GLY A 249 -27.27 8.04 10.95
N ALA A 250 -26.69 7.15 11.77
CA ALA A 250 -26.05 7.57 13.04
C ALA A 250 -24.71 8.31 12.86
N LYS A 251 -24.11 8.35 11.66
CA LYS A 251 -22.88 9.10 11.42
C LYS A 251 -23.08 10.59 11.77
N GLY A 252 -22.26 11.11 12.68
CA GLY A 252 -22.36 12.48 13.20
C GLY A 252 -23.40 12.69 14.31
N ALA A 253 -24.12 11.63 14.74
CA ALA A 253 -24.99 11.69 15.92
C ALA A 253 -24.24 11.49 17.24
N PHE A 254 -22.99 11.03 17.18
CA PHE A 254 -22.07 10.87 18.30
C PHE A 254 -20.67 11.28 17.87
N ASP A 255 -19.83 11.61 18.84
CA ASP A 255 -18.45 12.04 18.66
C ASP A 255 -17.43 10.92 18.93
N VAL A 256 -17.83 9.91 19.70
CA VAL A 256 -17.01 8.76 20.11
C VAL A 256 -17.87 7.49 20.10
N ALA A 257 -17.41 6.44 19.43
CA ALA A 257 -17.99 5.10 19.54
C ALA A 257 -17.48 4.42 20.81
N ALA A 258 -18.34 3.71 21.53
CA ALA A 258 -17.98 3.04 22.79
C ALA A 258 -18.16 1.53 22.66
N SER A 259 -17.06 0.78 22.63
CA SER A 259 -17.08 -0.68 22.61
C SER A 259 -16.75 -1.25 23.98
N MET A 260 -17.42 -2.33 24.38
CA MET A 260 -16.97 -3.15 25.51
C MET A 260 -15.92 -4.15 25.02
N SER A 261 -14.66 -4.00 25.43
CA SER A 261 -13.49 -4.72 24.89
C SER A 261 -12.90 -5.69 25.91
N TYR A 262 -13.73 -6.61 26.39
CA TYR A 262 -13.32 -7.67 27.32
C TYR A 262 -12.42 -8.72 26.66
N GLY A 263 -11.36 -9.14 27.36
CA GLY A 263 -10.53 -10.26 26.90
C GLY A 263 -11.10 -11.65 27.21
N LEU A 264 -12.05 -11.73 28.14
CA LEU A 264 -12.78 -12.93 28.52
C LEU A 264 -11.84 -14.11 28.84
N PHE A 265 -11.87 -15.16 28.01
CA PHE A 265 -11.14 -16.42 28.24
C PHE A 265 -9.73 -16.45 27.64
N THR A 266 -9.29 -15.39 26.96
CA THR A 266 -8.03 -15.36 26.21
C THR A 266 -7.19 -14.13 26.54
N GLY A 267 -5.87 -14.26 26.47
CA GLY A 267 -4.95 -13.14 26.64
C GLY A 267 -5.00 -12.12 25.49
N PRO A 268 -4.33 -10.96 25.66
CA PRO A 268 -4.35 -9.87 24.69
C PRO A 268 -3.67 -10.22 23.37
N ASP A 269 -2.84 -11.26 23.29
CA ASP A 269 -2.18 -11.72 22.07
C ASP A 269 -3.07 -12.62 21.19
N ASP A 270 -4.34 -12.84 21.56
CA ASP A 270 -5.28 -13.55 20.69
C ASP A 270 -5.44 -12.80 19.36
N LEU A 271 -5.17 -13.49 18.25
CA LEU A 271 -5.27 -12.96 16.89
C LEU A 271 -6.58 -13.38 16.19
N GLN A 272 -7.45 -14.13 16.86
CA GLN A 272 -8.67 -14.69 16.27
C GLN A 272 -9.78 -13.63 16.20
N ILE A 273 -9.83 -12.91 15.09
CA ILE A 273 -10.86 -11.88 14.83
C ILE A 273 -12.01 -12.50 14.02
N HIS A 274 -13.14 -12.77 14.66
CA HIS A 274 -14.31 -13.39 14.02
C HIS A 274 -15.65 -12.84 14.57
N PRO A 275 -16.67 -12.57 13.72
CA PRO A 275 -17.97 -12.03 14.17
C PRO A 275 -18.72 -12.91 15.18
N LEU A 276 -18.49 -14.23 15.15
CA LEU A 276 -19.06 -15.20 16.09
C LEU A 276 -18.16 -15.48 17.31
N ARG A 277 -17.20 -14.60 17.61
CA ARG A 277 -16.34 -14.71 18.78
C ARG A 277 -16.29 -13.38 19.53
N THR A 278 -16.34 -13.47 20.85
CA THR A 278 -16.10 -12.36 21.76
C THR A 278 -14.71 -12.51 22.36
N ASN A 279 -13.87 -11.49 22.15
CA ASN A 279 -12.52 -11.38 22.69
C ASN A 279 -12.04 -9.92 22.50
N PHE A 280 -10.89 -9.59 23.08
CA PHE A 280 -10.30 -8.25 23.01
C PHE A 280 -10.14 -7.70 21.56
N PRO A 281 -9.59 -8.44 20.58
CA PRO A 281 -9.39 -7.93 19.23
C PRO A 281 -10.70 -7.80 18.41
N ARG A 282 -11.87 -8.18 18.95
CA ARG A 282 -13.18 -7.94 18.31
C ARG A 282 -13.42 -6.47 17.98
N ALA A 283 -12.81 -5.54 18.71
CA ALA A 283 -12.88 -4.11 18.42
C ALA A 283 -12.39 -3.75 16.99
N VAL A 284 -11.55 -4.58 16.36
CA VAL A 284 -11.17 -4.42 14.95
C VAL A 284 -12.41 -4.51 14.03
N LEU A 285 -13.38 -5.37 14.34
CA LEU A 285 -14.61 -5.51 13.56
C LEU A 285 -15.52 -4.28 13.69
N TRP A 286 -15.50 -3.59 14.83
CA TRP A 286 -16.14 -2.28 14.95
C TRP A 286 -15.54 -1.28 13.99
N ARG A 287 -14.21 -1.21 13.97
CA ARG A 287 -13.49 -0.31 13.07
C ARG A 287 -13.82 -0.59 11.60
N GLU A 288 -13.94 -1.86 11.23
CA GLU A 288 -14.34 -2.26 9.87
C GLU A 288 -15.78 -1.82 9.54
N VAL A 289 -16.73 -2.02 10.46
CA VAL A 289 -18.12 -1.52 10.29
C VAL A 289 -18.12 -0.01 10.11
N MET A 290 -17.44 0.76 10.97
CA MET A 290 -17.38 2.22 10.85
C MET A 290 -16.74 2.67 9.53
N THR A 291 -15.67 2.00 9.10
CA THR A 291 -14.97 2.28 7.84
C THR A 291 -15.85 2.00 6.62
N GLU A 292 -16.67 0.94 6.66
CA GLU A 292 -17.65 0.61 5.60
C GLU A 292 -18.64 1.77 5.35
N PHE A 293 -19.03 2.49 6.40
CA PHE A 293 -19.89 3.67 6.31
C PHE A 293 -19.09 5.00 6.18
N GLY A 294 -17.80 4.91 5.87
CA GLY A 294 -16.90 6.04 5.66
C GLY A 294 -16.67 6.89 6.91
N ASP A 295 -16.86 6.33 8.11
CA ASP A 295 -16.61 6.99 9.39
C ASP A 295 -15.24 6.61 9.95
N THR A 296 -14.20 7.21 9.38
CA THR A 296 -12.80 6.89 9.68
C THR A 296 -12.17 7.81 10.72
N ALA A 297 -12.74 8.99 10.98
CA ALA A 297 -12.20 9.98 11.92
C ALA A 297 -12.74 9.85 13.35
N THR A 298 -13.88 9.18 13.54
CA THR A 298 -14.48 8.97 14.86
C THR A 298 -13.70 7.92 15.65
N PRO A 299 -13.23 8.22 16.88
CA PRO A 299 -12.53 7.27 17.72
C PRO A 299 -13.47 6.18 18.25
N ILE A 300 -12.88 5.03 18.58
CA ILE A 300 -13.51 4.00 19.42
C ILE A 300 -12.86 4.08 20.80
N TRP A 301 -13.63 4.23 21.86
CA TRP A 301 -13.15 4.07 23.23
C TRP A 301 -13.56 2.69 23.75
N ALA A 302 -12.61 1.98 24.39
CA ALA A 302 -12.95 0.79 25.14
C ALA A 302 -13.60 1.22 26.45
N ALA A 303 -14.94 1.28 26.48
CA ALA A 303 -15.70 1.81 27.62
C ALA A 303 -15.57 0.91 28.86
N GLU A 304 -15.38 -0.38 28.62
CA GLU A 304 -15.04 -1.39 29.61
C GLU A 304 -13.98 -2.33 29.01
N TYR A 305 -12.90 -2.54 29.75
CA TYR A 305 -11.74 -3.31 29.34
C TYR A 305 -11.14 -4.05 30.53
N GLY A 306 -10.75 -5.30 30.34
CA GLY A 306 -9.97 -6.03 31.35
C GLY A 306 -10.24 -7.52 31.38
N TRP A 307 -9.65 -8.15 32.40
CA TRP A 307 -9.77 -9.56 32.73
C TRP A 307 -10.11 -9.71 34.21
N MET A 308 -10.83 -10.78 34.53
CA MET A 308 -11.21 -11.10 35.90
C MET A 308 -10.21 -12.06 36.55
N SER A 309 -9.94 -11.85 37.84
CA SER A 309 -9.18 -12.80 38.67
C SER A 309 -9.88 -13.05 40.00
N LEU A 310 -10.43 -14.25 40.15
CA LEU A 310 -11.07 -14.71 41.38
C LEU A 310 -10.02 -15.02 42.47
N PRO A 311 -10.36 -14.88 43.76
CA PRO A 311 -9.47 -15.23 44.86
C PRO A 311 -9.24 -16.74 44.92
N ASP A 312 -8.09 -17.13 45.48
CA ASP A 312 -7.77 -18.54 45.71
C ASP A 312 -8.83 -19.18 46.60
N GLY A 313 -9.30 -20.38 46.20
CA GLY A 313 -10.34 -21.10 46.92
C GLY A 313 -11.76 -20.56 46.74
N TRP A 314 -12.03 -19.68 45.77
CA TRP A 314 -13.38 -19.20 45.46
C TRP A 314 -14.38 -20.34 45.22
N THR A 315 -15.44 -20.37 46.03
CA THR A 315 -16.53 -21.37 45.96
C THR A 315 -17.83 -20.81 45.35
N GLY A 316 -17.86 -19.53 44.98
CA GLY A 316 -19.02 -18.89 44.36
C GLY A 316 -19.14 -19.14 42.85
N GLU A 317 -20.07 -18.45 42.20
CA GLU A 317 -20.24 -18.52 40.75
C GLU A 317 -19.03 -17.94 40.02
N ARG A 318 -18.65 -18.55 38.89
CA ARG A 318 -17.48 -18.12 38.09
C ARG A 318 -17.83 -17.12 36.99
N GLY A 319 -19.11 -16.97 36.66
CA GLY A 319 -19.58 -16.03 35.64
C GLY A 319 -19.11 -16.37 34.22
N ILE A 320 -19.41 -15.46 33.29
CA ILE A 320 -19.11 -15.59 31.85
C ILE A 320 -17.82 -14.88 31.42
N TRP A 321 -17.12 -14.26 32.37
CA TRP A 321 -16.03 -13.31 32.14
C TRP A 321 -14.64 -13.95 32.01
N GLY A 322 -14.55 -15.27 32.07
CA GLY A 322 -13.29 -15.99 32.26
C GLY A 322 -12.76 -15.90 33.69
N ASN A 323 -11.75 -16.68 34.03
CA ASN A 323 -11.09 -16.59 35.34
C ASN A 323 -9.60 -16.90 35.20
N HIS A 324 -8.77 -15.95 35.62
CA HIS A 324 -7.32 -16.01 35.46
C HIS A 324 -6.61 -15.75 36.78
N THR A 325 -5.31 -16.06 36.82
CA THR A 325 -4.51 -15.73 38.00
C THR A 325 -4.37 -14.22 38.15
N SER A 326 -4.07 -13.75 39.36
CA SER A 326 -3.83 -12.31 39.59
C SER A 326 -2.62 -11.79 38.81
N ALA A 327 -1.65 -12.67 38.55
CA ALA A 327 -0.49 -12.39 37.69
C ALA A 327 -0.91 -12.21 36.21
N ASP A 328 -1.76 -13.11 35.70
CA ASP A 328 -2.29 -13.00 34.33
C ASP A 328 -3.13 -11.73 34.17
N GLN A 329 -4.04 -11.45 35.12
CA GLN A 329 -4.83 -10.21 35.12
C GLN A 329 -3.92 -8.98 35.06
N ALA A 330 -2.85 -8.95 35.86
CA ALA A 330 -1.92 -7.83 35.90
C ALA A 330 -1.13 -7.67 34.59
N ALA A 331 -0.59 -8.76 34.04
CA ALA A 331 0.15 -8.73 32.79
C ALA A 331 -0.76 -8.34 31.61
N TRP A 332 -1.90 -9.02 31.47
CA TRP A 332 -2.80 -8.85 30.33
C TRP A 332 -3.47 -7.49 30.27
N THR A 333 -3.79 -6.90 31.43
CA THR A 333 -4.30 -5.51 31.52
C THR A 333 -3.29 -4.49 30.98
N VAL A 334 -1.99 -4.72 31.19
CA VAL A 334 -0.96 -3.82 30.65
C VAL A 334 -0.69 -4.13 29.18
N ASP A 335 -0.56 -5.40 28.83
CA ASP A 335 -0.17 -5.82 27.49
C ASP A 335 -1.26 -5.55 26.45
N GLY A 336 -2.54 -5.64 26.81
CA GLY A 336 -3.63 -5.23 25.92
C GLY A 336 -3.63 -3.72 25.65
N ILE A 337 -3.36 -2.87 26.66
CA ILE A 337 -3.20 -1.41 26.45
C ILE A 337 -2.02 -1.12 25.54
N ARG A 338 -0.87 -1.80 25.74
CA ARG A 338 0.30 -1.65 24.87
C ARG A 338 0.00 -2.08 23.44
N ARG A 339 -0.69 -3.20 23.26
CA ARG A 339 -1.09 -3.71 21.95
C ARG A 339 -2.00 -2.72 21.22
N ALA A 340 -3.05 -2.22 21.87
CA ALA A 340 -3.94 -1.24 21.27
C ALA A 340 -3.19 0.04 20.86
N ARG A 341 -2.25 0.54 21.69
CA ARG A 341 -1.41 1.70 21.33
C ARG A 341 -0.44 1.44 20.17
N ALA A 342 0.00 0.18 20.01
CA ALA A 342 0.91 -0.21 18.94
C ALA A 342 0.19 -0.50 17.62
N GLU A 343 -1.06 -0.97 17.67
CA GLU A 343 -1.77 -1.49 16.50
C GLU A 343 -2.98 -0.63 16.09
N TRP A 344 -3.67 -0.01 17.05
CA TRP A 344 -5.03 0.56 16.92
C TRP A 344 -5.04 2.07 17.21
N PRO A 345 -4.49 2.93 16.32
CA PRO A 345 -4.50 4.39 16.49
C PRO A 345 -5.91 4.99 16.65
N TRP A 346 -6.92 4.28 16.18
CA TRP A 346 -8.34 4.63 16.28
C TRP A 346 -8.96 4.33 17.66
N MET A 347 -8.21 3.72 18.58
CA MET A 347 -8.61 3.47 19.97
C MET A 347 -7.73 4.25 20.97
N PRO A 348 -7.89 5.58 21.09
CA PRO A 348 -7.00 6.39 21.92
C PRO A 348 -7.21 6.19 23.44
N THR A 349 -8.43 5.84 23.86
CA THR A 349 -8.81 5.74 25.28
C THR A 349 -9.29 4.33 25.63
N ILE A 350 -8.70 3.76 26.68
CA ILE A 350 -9.07 2.46 27.24
C ILE A 350 -9.47 2.63 28.70
N ILE A 351 -10.68 2.19 29.05
CA ILE A 351 -11.26 2.37 30.38
C ILE A 351 -11.36 1.02 31.09
N ILE A 352 -10.53 0.83 32.10
CA ILE A 352 -10.43 -0.43 32.85
C ILE A 352 -11.72 -0.67 33.63
N TRP A 353 -12.33 -1.84 33.45
CA TRP A 353 -13.32 -2.40 34.36
C TRP A 353 -12.52 -3.22 35.39
N ALA A 354 -12.40 -2.81 36.65
CA ALA A 354 -12.90 -1.57 37.27
C ALA A 354 -11.92 -1.06 38.37
N SER A 355 -12.16 0.11 38.94
CA SER A 355 -11.33 0.70 40.02
C SER A 355 -11.43 -0.07 41.34
N ARG A 356 -12.52 0.11 42.09
CA ARG A 356 -12.83 -0.50 43.38
C ARG A 356 -14.30 -0.89 43.45
N TRP A 357 -14.62 -1.87 44.29
CA TRP A 357 -16.00 -2.22 44.65
C TRP A 357 -16.28 -1.82 46.12
N PRO A 358 -17.21 -0.89 46.42
CA PRO A 358 -17.44 -0.41 47.80
C PRO A 358 -18.14 -1.42 48.73
N GLU A 359 -18.80 -2.42 48.16
CA GLU A 359 -19.62 -3.43 48.85
C GLU A 359 -18.90 -4.79 48.90
N ASP A 360 -19.37 -5.68 49.79
CA ASP A 360 -18.84 -7.04 49.85
C ASP A 360 -19.25 -7.86 48.61
N PRO A 361 -18.34 -8.68 48.03
CA PRO A 361 -18.67 -9.45 46.83
C PRO A 361 -19.80 -10.44 47.10
N ASN A 362 -20.86 -10.37 46.30
CA ASN A 362 -21.92 -11.36 46.32
C ASN A 362 -21.37 -12.69 45.73
N PRO A 363 -21.48 -13.84 46.42
CA PRO A 363 -21.02 -15.12 45.89
C PRO A 363 -21.64 -15.54 44.55
N ARG A 364 -22.77 -14.95 44.18
CA ARG A 364 -23.44 -15.16 42.88
C ARG A 364 -23.03 -14.14 41.80
N ASP A 365 -22.26 -13.12 42.15
CA ASP A 365 -21.80 -12.11 41.20
C ASP A 365 -20.27 -11.95 41.29
N PRO A 366 -19.53 -12.52 40.32
CA PRO A 366 -18.08 -12.42 40.30
C PRO A 366 -17.57 -11.10 39.70
N THR A 367 -18.44 -10.21 39.19
CA THR A 367 -18.07 -8.93 38.56
C THR A 367 -17.11 -8.06 39.40
N PRO A 368 -17.20 -8.01 40.75
CA PRO A 368 -16.25 -7.24 41.56
C PRO A 368 -14.78 -7.65 41.42
N PHE A 369 -14.47 -8.82 40.88
CA PHE A 369 -13.09 -9.35 40.79
C PHE A 369 -12.29 -8.86 39.58
N PHE A 370 -12.89 -7.98 38.78
CA PHE A 370 -12.21 -7.10 37.83
C PHE A 370 -11.46 -5.94 38.50
N ARG A 371 -11.78 -5.63 39.77
CA ARG A 371 -11.27 -4.45 40.46
C ARG A 371 -9.73 -4.40 40.52
N LEU A 372 -9.19 -3.18 40.45
CA LEU A 372 -7.77 -2.87 40.62
C LEU A 372 -7.36 -2.78 42.10
N MET A 373 -8.29 -2.48 42.99
CA MET A 373 -8.05 -2.42 44.44
C MET A 373 -9.21 -3.05 45.21
N ASP A 374 -8.91 -3.63 46.36
CA ASP A 374 -9.92 -4.16 47.27
C ASP A 374 -10.67 -3.04 48.01
N ARG A 375 -11.75 -3.42 48.69
CA ARG A 375 -12.66 -2.50 49.38
C ARG A 375 -11.94 -1.57 50.37
N ASP A 376 -10.89 -2.08 51.01
CA ASP A 376 -10.04 -1.43 52.01
C ASP A 376 -8.87 -0.64 51.40
N PHE A 377 -8.85 -0.45 50.08
CA PHE A 377 -7.79 0.20 49.30
C PHE A 377 -6.49 -0.61 49.17
N THR A 378 -6.50 -1.90 49.51
CA THR A 378 -5.35 -2.77 49.22
C THR A 378 -5.16 -2.86 47.70
N PRO A 379 -4.01 -2.45 47.14
CA PRO A 379 -3.76 -2.53 45.71
C PRO A 379 -3.64 -4.00 45.29
N ARG A 380 -4.32 -4.38 44.21
CA ARG A 380 -4.12 -5.69 43.58
C ARG A 380 -2.95 -5.61 42.58
N PRO A 381 -2.33 -6.75 42.21
CA PRO A 381 -1.19 -6.76 41.29
C PRO A 381 -1.41 -5.99 39.97
N ALA A 382 -2.65 -5.93 39.49
CA ALA A 382 -3.02 -5.18 38.29
C ALA A 382 -2.86 -3.65 38.45
N LEU A 383 -3.21 -3.07 39.61
CA LEU A 383 -3.02 -1.63 39.85
C LEU A 383 -1.54 -1.26 39.84
N ASP A 384 -0.72 -2.09 40.50
CA ASP A 384 0.72 -1.87 40.53
C ASP A 384 1.36 -2.04 39.14
N ALA A 385 0.86 -2.98 38.33
CA ALA A 385 1.31 -3.15 36.95
C ALA A 385 0.96 -1.94 36.07
N VAL A 386 -0.27 -1.44 36.17
CA VAL A 386 -0.72 -0.22 35.48
C VAL A 386 0.12 0.99 35.92
N ARG A 387 0.32 1.17 37.24
CA ARG A 387 1.17 2.24 37.79
C ARG A 387 2.60 2.17 37.24
N ARG A 388 3.24 1.00 37.27
CA ARG A 388 4.61 0.84 36.74
C ARG A 388 4.69 1.13 35.24
N ALA A 389 3.67 0.78 34.48
CA ALA A 389 3.67 0.92 33.03
C ALA A 389 3.31 2.34 32.55
N PHE A 390 2.47 3.06 33.30
CA PHE A 390 1.80 4.25 32.76
C PHE A 390 1.77 5.48 33.68
N ALA A 391 2.39 5.43 34.87
CA ALA A 391 2.52 6.63 35.73
C ALA A 391 3.53 7.68 35.21
N THR A 392 4.20 7.42 34.08
CA THR A 392 5.14 8.35 33.45
C THR A 392 4.45 9.38 32.55
N ALA A 393 5.22 10.33 32.01
CA ALA A 393 4.70 11.30 31.04
C ALA A 393 4.00 10.61 29.85
N PRO A 394 2.94 11.22 29.28
CA PRO A 394 2.25 10.69 28.12
C PRO A 394 3.19 10.45 26.93
N VAL A 395 2.92 9.39 26.18
CA VAL A 395 3.69 8.95 25.02
C VAL A 395 2.74 8.74 23.84
N ALA A 396 3.07 9.30 22.68
CA ALA A 396 2.36 9.07 21.44
C ALA A 396 2.67 7.67 20.90
N GLY A 397 1.66 6.78 20.83
CA GLY A 397 1.78 5.48 20.16
C GLY A 397 1.69 5.60 18.64
N VAL A 398 1.53 4.48 17.92
CA VAL A 398 1.32 4.50 16.47
C VAL A 398 0.07 5.32 16.13
N GLY A 399 0.14 6.17 15.10
CA GLY A 399 -0.98 7.02 14.68
C GLY A 399 -0.59 8.46 14.35
N LEU A 400 -1.59 9.26 13.94
CA LEU A 400 -1.49 10.71 13.81
C LEU A 400 -1.97 11.37 15.11
N HIS A 401 -1.12 12.17 15.73
CA HIS A 401 -1.37 12.89 16.97
C HIS A 401 -1.28 14.39 16.73
N GLN A 402 -2.33 15.13 17.07
CA GLN A 402 -2.42 16.58 16.86
C GLN A 402 -1.54 17.36 17.84
N GLU A 403 -1.35 18.65 17.57
CA GLU A 403 -0.63 19.60 18.41
C GLU A 403 -1.19 19.76 19.83
N SER A 404 -2.44 19.37 20.05
CA SER A 404 -3.07 19.34 21.37
C SER A 404 -2.74 18.08 22.19
N HIS A 405 -2.18 17.05 21.57
CA HIS A 405 -1.92 15.77 22.23
C HIS A 405 -0.86 15.93 23.35
N PRO A 406 -1.08 15.39 24.55
CA PRO A 406 -0.25 15.68 25.74
C PRO A 406 1.18 15.13 25.69
N ALA A 407 1.49 14.29 24.71
CA ALA A 407 2.88 13.87 24.43
C ALA A 407 3.72 14.94 23.70
N LEU A 408 3.08 16.00 23.20
CA LEU A 408 3.72 17.16 22.58
C LEU A 408 3.78 18.30 23.60
N THR A 409 4.98 18.79 23.87
CA THR A 409 5.22 19.90 24.80
C THR A 409 5.93 21.03 24.07
N PHE A 410 5.44 22.26 24.23
CA PHE A 410 5.91 23.43 23.50
C PHE A 410 6.64 24.38 24.44
N GLU A 411 7.87 24.75 24.08
CA GLU A 411 8.70 25.74 24.77
C GLU A 411 8.88 26.98 23.89
N GLY A 412 8.71 28.16 24.48
CA GLY A 412 8.61 29.42 23.75
C GLY A 412 7.19 29.71 23.22
N PRO A 413 6.99 30.83 22.51
CA PRO A 413 5.67 31.24 22.05
C PRO A 413 5.21 30.38 20.86
N TRP A 414 4.19 29.55 21.09
CA TRP A 414 3.52 28.72 20.09
C TRP A 414 2.00 28.96 20.13
N PRO A 415 1.51 30.13 19.66
CA PRO A 415 0.08 30.39 19.59
C PRO A 415 -0.65 29.32 18.78
N ALA A 416 -1.78 28.88 19.30
CA ALA A 416 -2.75 28.08 18.54
C ALA A 416 -3.49 28.99 17.57
N VAL A 417 -3.68 28.53 16.34
CA VAL A 417 -4.35 29.27 15.27
C VAL A 417 -5.41 28.36 14.67
N SER A 418 -6.64 28.88 14.59
CA SER A 418 -7.72 28.20 13.88
C SER A 418 -7.54 28.39 12.38
N ASP A 419 -7.58 27.29 11.64
CA ASP A 419 -7.41 27.28 10.19
C ASP A 419 -8.20 26.09 9.61
N ASP A 420 -8.99 26.35 8.56
CA ASP A 420 -9.78 25.32 7.87
C ASP A 420 -8.88 24.28 7.17
N GLU A 421 -7.61 24.60 6.96
CA GLU A 421 -6.64 23.69 6.38
C GLU A 421 -6.07 22.68 7.37
N ALA A 422 -6.14 22.97 8.68
CA ALA A 422 -5.64 22.11 9.75
C ALA A 422 -6.46 20.82 9.90
N SER A 423 -5.83 19.71 10.29
CA SER A 423 -6.46 18.38 10.28
C SER A 423 -7.71 18.30 11.16
N LEU A 424 -7.72 18.98 12.31
CA LEU A 424 -8.88 19.15 13.19
C LEU A 424 -9.25 20.62 13.43
N GLY A 425 -8.92 21.51 12.48
CA GLY A 425 -9.31 22.92 12.50
C GLY A 425 -8.42 23.84 13.34
N GLN A 426 -7.37 23.32 13.98
CA GLN A 426 -6.34 24.10 14.67
C GLN A 426 -4.94 23.52 14.46
N TRP A 427 -3.94 24.39 14.50
CA TRP A 427 -2.53 24.01 14.61
C TRP A 427 -1.78 25.01 15.50
N ARG A 428 -0.52 24.73 15.82
CA ARG A 428 0.37 25.69 16.48
C ARG A 428 1.39 26.23 15.49
N GLN A 429 1.69 27.52 15.60
CA GLN A 429 2.70 28.15 14.73
C GLN A 429 3.60 29.12 15.47
N THR A 430 4.82 29.31 14.98
CA THR A 430 5.75 30.33 15.49
C THR A 430 6.81 30.69 14.47
N GLY A 431 7.34 31.91 14.55
CA GLY A 431 8.55 32.33 13.83
C GLY A 431 9.71 32.67 14.77
N VAL A 432 9.56 32.41 16.07
CA VAL A 432 10.54 32.77 17.09
C VAL A 432 11.66 31.74 17.13
N VAL A 433 12.88 32.21 16.85
CA VAL A 433 14.09 31.38 16.89
C VAL A 433 14.29 30.81 18.30
N GLY A 434 14.64 29.52 18.37
CA GLY A 434 14.85 28.81 19.64
C GLY A 434 13.57 28.29 20.30
N ALA A 435 12.39 28.60 19.75
CA ALA A 435 11.16 27.93 20.19
C ALA A 435 11.23 26.43 19.81
N THR A 436 10.83 25.55 20.73
CA THR A 436 11.02 24.10 20.60
C THR A 436 9.71 23.37 20.83
N VAL A 437 9.45 22.32 20.06
CA VAL A 437 8.45 21.30 20.40
C VAL A 437 9.17 19.98 20.72
N ARG A 438 8.81 19.37 21.85
CA ARG A 438 9.28 18.04 22.24
C ARG A 438 8.16 17.03 22.13
N VAL A 439 8.48 15.89 21.54
CA VAL A 439 7.54 14.81 21.24
C VAL A 439 8.06 13.53 21.90
N ARG A 440 7.32 13.02 22.88
CA ARG A 440 7.54 11.67 23.42
C ARG A 440 6.74 10.67 22.62
N PHE A 441 7.38 9.69 22.00
CA PHE A 441 6.67 8.72 21.17
C PHE A 441 7.22 7.30 21.35
N GLN A 442 6.40 6.32 20.97
CA GLN A 442 6.77 4.91 20.96
C GLN A 442 6.41 4.33 19.60
N GLY A 443 7.43 4.12 18.78
CA GLY A 443 7.34 3.59 17.43
C GLY A 443 8.69 3.66 16.73
N GLU A 444 8.81 2.96 15.62
CA GLU A 444 10.07 2.89 14.86
C GLU A 444 10.23 4.05 13.86
N ASP A 445 9.12 4.67 13.45
CA ASP A 445 9.10 5.77 12.48
C ASP A 445 8.42 7.02 13.06
N LEU A 446 8.91 8.20 12.69
CA LEU A 446 8.35 9.50 13.07
C LEU A 446 8.30 10.44 11.86
N ALA A 447 7.19 11.16 11.69
CA ALA A 447 7.06 12.25 10.70
C ALA A 447 6.34 13.46 11.30
N LEU A 448 6.66 14.66 10.82
CA LEU A 448 5.93 15.90 11.11
C LEU A 448 4.81 16.08 10.10
N LEU A 449 3.61 16.47 10.56
CA LEU A 449 2.54 16.97 9.70
C LEU A 449 2.52 18.49 9.75
N ALA A 450 2.83 19.13 8.62
CA ALA A 450 2.93 20.59 8.53
C ALA A 450 2.70 21.07 7.08
N PRO A 451 2.15 22.28 6.87
CA PRO A 451 2.16 22.92 5.57
C PRO A 451 3.59 23.27 5.13
N ARG A 452 3.82 23.34 3.82
CA ARG A 452 5.08 23.81 3.22
C ARG A 452 4.81 24.98 2.28
N GLY A 453 5.72 25.93 2.21
CA GLY A 453 5.54 27.11 1.35
C GLY A 453 6.67 28.12 1.40
N PRO A 454 6.58 29.22 0.64
CA PRO A 454 7.68 30.17 0.49
C PRO A 454 7.96 30.95 1.78
N GLY A 455 6.95 31.16 2.64
CA GLY A 455 7.10 31.84 3.94
C GLY A 455 7.60 30.97 5.09
N MET A 456 7.88 29.68 4.84
CA MET A 456 8.15 28.69 5.89
C MET A 456 9.64 28.59 6.26
N GLY A 457 9.90 28.28 7.52
CA GLY A 457 11.24 28.20 8.12
C GLY A 457 11.83 26.79 8.20
N ARG A 458 12.89 26.65 9.00
CA ARG A 458 13.59 25.38 9.25
C ARG A 458 13.54 25.03 10.74
N LEU A 459 13.53 23.72 11.00
CA LEU A 459 13.66 23.13 12.32
C LEU A 459 14.97 22.34 12.40
N ARG A 460 15.70 22.46 13.52
CA ARG A 460 16.72 21.48 13.92
C ARG A 460 16.03 20.31 14.59
N VAL A 461 16.46 19.10 14.26
CA VAL A 461 15.88 17.86 14.76
C VAL A 461 16.92 17.09 15.59
N ARG A 462 16.54 16.69 16.81
CA ARG A 462 17.28 15.72 17.62
C ARG A 462 16.36 14.59 18.05
N ILE A 463 16.87 13.37 18.05
CA ILE A 463 16.18 12.19 18.60
C ILE A 463 17.07 11.60 19.67
N ASP A 464 16.52 11.39 20.86
CA ASP A 464 17.21 10.85 22.04
C ASP A 464 18.53 11.58 22.36
N GLY A 465 18.50 12.91 22.18
CA GLY A 465 19.66 13.79 22.39
C GLY A 465 20.72 13.73 21.28
N GLN A 466 20.51 12.95 20.22
CA GLN A 466 21.44 12.85 19.09
C GLN A 466 20.92 13.59 17.86
N ASP A 467 21.84 14.22 17.13
CA ASP A 467 21.57 14.77 15.78
C ASP A 467 21.62 13.66 14.69
N ALA A 468 21.50 12.37 15.04
CA ALA A 468 21.68 11.18 14.18
C ALA A 468 20.73 10.04 14.66
N LEU A 469 19.96 9.22 13.91
CA LEU A 469 20.06 8.45 12.63
C LEU A 469 18.62 7.91 12.20
N PRO A 470 18.35 7.17 11.08
CA PRO A 470 19.25 6.49 10.10
C PRO A 470 19.35 7.02 8.64
N ASP A 471 18.34 7.56 7.94
CA ASP A 471 18.46 7.84 6.47
C ASP A 471 18.38 9.32 6.04
N ARG A 472 18.99 10.16 6.90
CA ARG A 472 19.62 11.49 6.68
C ARG A 472 18.76 12.63 6.14
N LEU A 473 18.01 13.26 7.05
CA LEU A 473 17.65 14.68 6.94
C LEU A 473 18.87 15.53 6.53
N PRO A 474 18.69 16.57 5.69
CA PRO A 474 19.76 17.50 5.31
C PRO A 474 20.49 18.05 6.53
N ARG A 475 21.80 18.31 6.41
CA ARG A 475 22.60 18.90 7.49
C ARG A 475 23.15 20.28 7.09
N ASN A 476 23.30 21.17 8.06
CA ASN A 476 24.01 22.43 7.84
C ASN A 476 25.53 22.27 7.99
N GLY A 477 26.27 23.36 7.81
CA GLY A 477 27.73 23.39 7.94
C GLY A 477 28.24 23.04 9.35
N ALA A 478 27.39 23.08 10.37
CA ALA A 478 27.69 22.66 11.74
C ALA A 478 27.35 21.18 12.01
N GLY A 479 26.80 20.45 11.03
CA GLY A 479 26.44 19.04 11.14
C GLY A 479 25.08 18.77 11.79
N GLU A 480 24.29 19.80 12.09
CA GLU A 480 22.96 19.69 12.70
C GLU A 480 21.94 19.16 11.69
N ALA A 481 21.06 18.25 12.10
CA ALA A 481 20.01 17.72 11.23
C ALA A 481 18.86 18.73 11.07
N LEU A 482 18.48 19.03 9.83
CA LEU A 482 17.50 20.05 9.47
C LEU A 482 16.27 19.46 8.79
N LEU A 483 15.11 19.95 9.21
CA LEU A 483 13.83 19.77 8.54
C LEU A 483 13.42 21.10 7.90
N ASP A 484 13.47 21.17 6.57
CA ASP A 484 13.14 22.39 5.81
C ASP A 484 11.68 22.37 5.33
N LEU A 485 10.87 23.31 5.83
CA LEU A 485 9.46 23.46 5.46
C LEU A 485 9.28 24.32 4.21
N TYR A 486 10.34 24.90 3.65
CA TYR A 486 10.26 25.67 2.41
C TYR A 486 9.72 24.82 1.24
N ALA A 487 8.85 25.41 0.44
CA ALA A 487 8.47 24.93 -0.89
C ALA A 487 8.14 26.12 -1.79
N GLU A 488 8.51 26.05 -3.07
CA GLU A 488 8.27 27.12 -4.04
C GLU A 488 6.77 27.29 -4.34
N THR A 489 6.08 26.17 -4.50
CA THR A 489 4.61 26.11 -4.54
C THR A 489 4.11 25.71 -3.16
N PRO A 490 3.16 26.46 -2.56
CA PRO A 490 2.51 26.05 -1.32
C PRO A 490 1.95 24.63 -1.45
N ALA A 491 2.28 23.78 -0.49
CA ALA A 491 1.74 22.44 -0.36
C ALA A 491 1.00 22.34 0.97
N ARG A 492 -0.30 22.04 0.88
CA ARG A 492 -1.16 21.84 2.04
C ARG A 492 -0.73 20.58 2.80
N LEU A 493 -0.72 20.68 4.14
CA LEU A 493 -0.40 19.64 5.13
C LEU A 493 0.32 18.41 4.54
N VAL A 494 1.65 18.45 4.58
CA VAL A 494 2.51 17.39 4.07
C VAL A 494 3.07 16.60 5.25
N ARG A 495 3.11 15.29 5.13
CA ARG A 495 3.87 14.42 6.04
C ARG A 495 5.35 14.49 5.65
N ILE A 496 6.18 14.96 6.57
CA ILE A 496 7.61 15.14 6.35
C ILE A 496 8.32 14.16 7.28
N PRO A 497 8.89 13.07 6.74
CA PRO A 497 9.60 12.07 7.54
C PRO A 497 10.71 12.72 8.36
N ILE A 498 10.76 12.40 9.64
CA ILE A 498 11.81 12.81 10.57
C ILE A 498 12.79 11.65 10.78
N ALA A 499 12.28 10.46 11.08
CA ALA A 499 13.07 9.26 11.28
C ALA A 499 12.31 8.01 10.86
N THR A 500 13.05 6.96 10.50
CA THR A 500 12.54 5.64 10.18
C THR A 500 13.43 4.57 10.80
N ARG A 501 12.88 3.39 11.10
CA ARG A 501 13.66 2.23 11.61
C ARG A 501 14.45 2.51 12.90
N LEU A 502 13.89 3.31 13.81
CA LEU A 502 14.43 3.49 15.15
C LEU A 502 14.38 2.16 15.93
N PRO A 503 15.30 1.95 16.90
CA PRO A 503 15.23 0.79 17.78
C PRO A 503 13.88 0.70 18.50
N PRO A 504 13.30 -0.49 18.73
CA PRO A 504 12.03 -0.61 19.44
C PRO A 504 12.12 0.00 20.85
N GLY A 505 11.26 0.97 21.16
CA GLY A 505 11.22 1.59 22.48
C GLY A 505 10.57 2.98 22.50
N PRO A 506 10.53 3.62 23.67
CA PRO A 506 10.17 5.03 23.77
C PRO A 506 11.33 5.92 23.32
N HIS A 507 10.99 7.00 22.63
CA HIS A 507 11.92 8.00 22.09
C HIS A 507 11.48 9.42 22.44
N LEU A 508 12.43 10.35 22.42
CA LEU A 508 12.19 11.79 22.55
C LEU A 508 12.72 12.50 21.31
N ALA A 509 11.81 13.11 20.53
CA ALA A 509 12.19 14.04 19.47
C ALA A 509 12.13 15.49 19.97
N GLU A 510 13.13 16.29 19.62
CA GLU A 510 13.19 17.73 19.86
C GLU A 510 13.28 18.46 18.51
N LEU A 511 12.30 19.31 18.20
CA LEU A 511 12.24 20.12 16.98
C LEU A 511 12.37 21.59 17.36
N THR A 512 13.48 22.24 17.01
CA THR A 512 13.79 23.62 17.43
C THR A 512 13.84 24.57 16.24
N VAL A 513 13.15 25.72 16.32
CA VAL A 513 13.09 26.71 15.23
C VAL A 513 14.44 27.39 15.05
N MET A 514 14.95 27.36 13.81
CA MET A 514 16.28 27.86 13.48
C MET A 514 16.25 29.30 12.96
N ALA A 515 17.34 30.04 13.22
CA ALA A 515 17.59 31.33 12.58
C ALA A 515 17.94 31.16 11.09
N GLU A 516 18.66 30.09 10.76
CA GLU A 516 19.00 29.71 9.39
C GLU A 516 17.73 29.31 8.62
N ARG A 517 17.51 29.90 7.45
CA ARG A 517 16.35 29.66 6.58
C ARG A 517 16.79 29.26 5.18
N ASN A 518 15.87 28.73 4.38
CA ASN A 518 16.12 28.56 2.96
C ASN A 518 16.42 29.94 2.32
N PRO A 519 17.49 30.09 1.50
CA PRO A 519 17.80 31.38 0.88
C PRO A 519 16.68 31.95 0.01
N ARG A 520 15.77 31.09 -0.47
CA ARG A 520 14.59 31.48 -1.26
C ARG A 520 13.33 31.68 -0.42
N ALA A 521 13.38 31.44 0.89
CA ALA A 521 12.23 31.65 1.76
C ALA A 521 12.01 33.15 2.00
N THR A 522 10.76 33.59 1.94
CA THR A 522 10.33 34.96 2.23
C THR A 522 10.07 35.18 3.72
N GLY A 523 10.00 34.10 4.51
CA GLY A 523 9.69 34.11 5.94
C GLY A 523 10.38 32.97 6.69
N GLY A 524 10.03 32.77 7.95
CA GLY A 524 10.56 31.69 8.80
C GLY A 524 9.51 31.08 9.70
N LEU A 525 8.26 31.10 9.25
CA LEU A 525 7.15 30.55 10.00
C LEU A 525 7.29 29.02 10.05
N VAL A 526 7.10 28.44 11.22
CA VAL A 526 7.00 27.00 11.42
C VAL A 526 5.61 26.72 11.93
N VAL A 527 4.95 25.73 11.32
CA VAL A 527 3.63 25.26 11.70
C VAL A 527 3.74 23.80 12.11
N VAL A 528 3.04 23.42 13.17
CA VAL A 528 2.91 22.05 13.67
C VAL A 528 1.43 21.76 13.79
N ASP A 529 0.90 20.98 12.84
CA ASP A 529 -0.45 20.42 12.91
C ASP A 529 -0.45 19.12 13.73
N GLY A 530 0.63 18.35 13.64
CA GLY A 530 0.77 17.15 14.43
C GLY A 530 1.99 16.31 14.06
N VAL A 531 2.06 15.13 14.64
CA VAL A 531 3.12 14.14 14.38
C VAL A 531 2.50 12.78 14.04
N VAL A 532 3.17 12.05 13.16
CA VAL A 532 2.79 10.69 12.79
C VAL A 532 3.85 9.73 13.30
N VAL A 533 3.41 8.74 14.06
CA VAL A 533 4.26 7.66 14.57
C VAL A 533 3.87 6.36 13.86
N GLY A 534 4.86 5.61 13.40
CA GLY A 534 4.67 4.34 12.68
C GLY A 534 5.58 3.23 13.20
N ASN A 535 5.23 1.98 12.88
CA ASN A 535 6.10 0.81 13.06
C ASN A 535 6.45 0.21 11.71
N ALA A 536 7.68 -0.29 11.53
CA ALA A 536 8.00 -1.02 10.31
C ALA A 536 7.14 -2.29 10.23
N ARG A 537 6.79 -2.69 9.00
CA ARG A 537 6.17 -4.00 8.79
C ARG A 537 7.24 -5.05 9.05
N PRO A 538 7.01 -6.04 9.93
CA PRO A 538 8.02 -7.04 10.27
C PRO A 538 8.20 -8.05 9.12
N LEU A 539 8.60 -7.63 7.91
CA LEU A 539 8.60 -8.49 6.72
C LEU A 539 9.62 -9.65 6.77
N GLY A 540 10.61 -9.61 7.66
CA GLY A 540 11.70 -10.59 7.77
C GLY A 540 11.24 -12.05 7.95
N PRO A 541 10.42 -12.39 8.96
CA PRO A 541 9.82 -13.71 9.12
C PRO A 541 9.06 -14.21 7.89
N TYR A 542 8.40 -13.32 7.14
CA TYR A 542 7.62 -13.63 5.94
C TYR A 542 8.54 -14.13 4.82
N PHE A 543 9.68 -13.47 4.64
CA PHE A 543 10.70 -13.86 3.67
C PHE A 543 11.48 -15.10 4.09
N ALA A 544 11.78 -15.26 5.38
CA ALA A 544 12.44 -16.45 5.92
C ALA A 544 11.57 -17.71 5.71
N LEU A 545 10.26 -17.62 5.93
CA LEU A 545 9.35 -18.74 5.66
C LEU A 545 9.25 -19.04 4.17
N ALA A 546 9.12 -18.03 3.32
CA ALA A 546 9.09 -18.21 1.87
C ALA A 546 10.40 -18.83 1.34
N ALA A 547 11.55 -18.43 1.89
CA ALA A 547 12.86 -18.99 1.58
C ALA A 547 13.00 -20.44 2.07
N LEU A 548 12.51 -20.76 3.28
CA LEU A 548 12.46 -22.14 3.80
C LEU A 548 11.60 -23.05 2.92
N TRP A 549 10.43 -22.58 2.48
CA TRP A 549 9.57 -23.32 1.57
C TRP A 549 10.18 -23.46 0.16
N GLY A 550 10.84 -22.42 -0.33
CA GLY A 550 11.60 -22.45 -1.59
C GLY A 550 12.77 -23.44 -1.52
N ALA A 551 13.51 -23.46 -0.42
CA ALA A 551 14.59 -24.41 -0.16
C ALA A 551 14.06 -25.85 -0.05
N ALA A 552 12.95 -26.07 0.65
CA ALA A 552 12.29 -27.37 0.74
C ALA A 552 11.83 -27.87 -0.65
N ALA A 553 11.30 -26.98 -1.49
CA ALA A 553 10.93 -27.29 -2.87
C ALA A 553 12.16 -27.66 -3.71
N LEU A 554 13.26 -26.91 -3.58
CA LEU A 554 14.52 -27.17 -4.28
C LEU A 554 15.18 -28.49 -3.84
N VAL A 555 15.17 -28.81 -2.54
CA VAL A 555 15.66 -30.09 -2.00
C VAL A 555 14.80 -31.25 -2.48
N ALA A 556 13.48 -31.09 -2.53
CA ALA A 556 12.56 -32.08 -3.10
C ALA A 556 12.83 -32.31 -4.59
N LEU A 557 13.05 -31.24 -5.37
CA LEU A 557 13.45 -31.30 -6.78
C LEU A 557 14.82 -31.96 -7.00
N TRP A 558 15.80 -31.66 -6.14
CA TRP A 558 17.16 -32.20 -6.21
C TRP A 558 17.23 -33.70 -5.86
N ARG A 559 16.58 -34.13 -4.76
CA ARG A 559 16.52 -35.54 -4.36
C ARG A 559 15.73 -36.41 -5.34
N THR A 560 14.76 -35.85 -6.06
CA THR A 560 13.93 -36.60 -7.02
C THR A 560 14.48 -36.62 -8.44
N GLY A 561 15.36 -35.69 -8.82
CA GLY A 561 15.94 -35.59 -10.16
C GLY A 561 16.53 -36.89 -10.75
N PRO A 562 17.26 -37.72 -9.98
CA PRO A 562 17.82 -39.00 -10.47
C PRO A 562 16.81 -40.15 -10.52
N ALA A 563 15.79 -40.13 -9.66
CA ALA A 563 14.72 -41.14 -9.63
C ALA A 563 13.65 -40.84 -10.68
N LEU A 564 13.32 -39.56 -10.90
CA LEU A 564 12.44 -39.09 -11.95
C LEU A 564 13.03 -39.38 -13.33
N ARG A 565 14.35 -39.25 -13.53
CA ARG A 565 15.06 -39.67 -14.76
C ARG A 565 14.99 -41.18 -15.01
N ARG A 566 15.12 -42.01 -13.96
CA ARG A 566 15.03 -43.48 -14.08
C ARG A 566 13.59 -43.99 -14.27
N VAL A 567 12.61 -43.33 -13.66
CA VAL A 567 11.19 -43.62 -13.82
C VAL A 567 10.65 -43.08 -15.15
N THR A 568 11.08 -41.91 -15.62
CA THR A 568 10.75 -41.43 -16.98
C THR A 568 11.43 -42.24 -18.09
N ALA A 569 12.63 -42.79 -17.84
CA ALA A 569 13.25 -43.75 -18.76
C ALA A 569 12.51 -45.10 -18.80
N ARG A 570 12.07 -45.65 -17.65
CA ARG A 570 11.34 -46.94 -17.60
C ARG A 570 9.86 -46.84 -17.94
N ILE A 571 9.18 -45.75 -17.59
CA ILE A 571 7.84 -45.42 -18.08
C ILE A 571 7.91 -45.06 -19.56
N GLY A 572 8.98 -44.37 -20.00
CA GLY A 572 9.28 -44.16 -21.42
C GLY A 572 9.33 -45.46 -22.22
N GLY A 573 9.87 -46.55 -21.65
CA GLY A 573 9.84 -47.87 -22.29
C GLY A 573 8.47 -48.59 -22.31
N ALA A 574 7.55 -48.25 -21.40
CA ALA A 574 6.24 -48.91 -21.30
C ALA A 574 5.06 -48.07 -21.84
N TRP A 575 5.24 -46.75 -21.98
CA TRP A 575 4.26 -45.79 -22.53
C TRP A 575 4.56 -45.35 -23.96
N THR A 576 5.68 -45.77 -24.55
CA THR A 576 5.92 -45.71 -26.00
C THR A 576 4.99 -46.65 -26.80
N SER A 577 4.27 -47.55 -26.13
CA SER A 577 3.34 -48.46 -26.79
C SER A 577 1.97 -47.83 -27.12
N HIS A 578 1.57 -46.71 -26.51
CA HIS A 578 0.27 -46.06 -26.81
C HIS A 578 0.31 -44.51 -26.81
N PRO A 579 0.79 -43.87 -27.90
CA PRO A 579 0.87 -42.40 -28.05
C PRO A 579 -0.50 -41.67 -28.12
N ARG A 580 -1.63 -42.39 -28.07
CA ARG A 580 -2.88 -41.92 -28.68
C ARG A 580 -3.87 -41.16 -27.79
N ARG A 581 -3.68 -40.98 -26.47
CA ARG A 581 -4.67 -40.29 -25.61
C ARG A 581 -4.33 -38.84 -25.24
N GLY A 582 -3.07 -38.51 -24.96
CA GLY A 582 -2.64 -37.12 -24.71
C GLY A 582 -2.64 -36.25 -25.97
N GLY A 583 -2.36 -36.87 -27.13
CA GLY A 583 -2.48 -36.22 -28.45
C GLY A 583 -3.91 -35.84 -28.78
N ARG A 584 -4.92 -36.67 -28.47
CA ARG A 584 -6.32 -36.43 -28.90
C ARG A 584 -6.93 -35.10 -28.48
N LEU A 585 -6.68 -34.61 -27.26
CA LEU A 585 -7.20 -33.31 -26.80
C LEU A 585 -6.46 -32.15 -27.46
N MET A 586 -5.13 -32.23 -27.57
CA MET A 586 -4.34 -31.18 -28.24
C MET A 586 -4.57 -31.18 -29.74
N ASP A 587 -4.72 -32.35 -30.35
CA ASP A 587 -5.15 -32.52 -31.74
C ASP A 587 -6.61 -32.06 -31.90
N TRP A 588 -7.49 -32.26 -30.91
CA TRP A 588 -8.85 -31.72 -30.92
C TRP A 588 -8.84 -30.20 -30.76
N LEU A 589 -8.03 -29.61 -29.89
CA LEU A 589 -7.85 -28.16 -29.79
C LEU A 589 -7.23 -27.59 -31.07
N ASP A 590 -6.23 -28.26 -31.66
CA ASP A 590 -5.59 -27.86 -32.92
C ASP A 590 -6.56 -28.01 -34.12
N ARG A 591 -7.46 -29.01 -34.10
CA ARG A 591 -8.53 -29.22 -35.11
C ARG A 591 -9.75 -28.31 -34.90
N ALA A 592 -10.19 -28.12 -33.66
CA ALA A 592 -11.32 -27.26 -33.26
C ALA A 592 -10.93 -25.79 -33.45
N ALA A 593 -9.68 -25.43 -33.15
CA ALA A 593 -9.06 -24.19 -33.59
C ALA A 593 -8.56 -24.29 -35.03
N GLY A 594 -9.28 -24.94 -35.95
CA GLY A 594 -9.04 -25.10 -37.42
C GLY A 594 -8.89 -23.78 -38.21
N ILE A 595 -8.63 -22.72 -37.47
CA ILE A 595 -8.28 -21.36 -37.75
C ILE A 595 -6.77 -21.34 -38.11
N GLY A 596 -6.44 -20.99 -39.36
CA GLY A 596 -5.05 -20.80 -39.78
C GLY A 596 -4.32 -19.74 -38.93
N VAL A 597 -2.99 -19.77 -38.90
CA VAL A 597 -2.14 -18.94 -38.00
C VAL A 597 -2.57 -17.46 -37.98
N ARG A 598 -2.80 -16.86 -39.15
CA ARG A 598 -3.22 -15.45 -39.27
C ARG A 598 -4.59 -15.17 -38.65
N ARG A 599 -5.54 -16.12 -38.76
CA ARG A 599 -6.86 -15.97 -38.16
C ARG A 599 -6.80 -16.13 -36.63
N SER A 600 -5.84 -16.92 -36.10
CA SER A 600 -5.60 -17.02 -34.65
C SER A 600 -4.99 -15.74 -34.09
N GLU A 601 -4.06 -15.12 -34.80
CA GLU A 601 -3.49 -13.81 -34.43
C GLU A 601 -4.57 -12.72 -34.46
N ALA A 602 -5.42 -12.70 -35.50
CA ALA A 602 -6.53 -11.75 -35.59
C ALA A 602 -7.57 -11.94 -34.46
N LEU A 603 -7.90 -13.19 -34.12
CA LEU A 603 -8.80 -13.48 -33.00
C LEU A 603 -8.19 -13.06 -31.66
N ALA A 604 -6.90 -13.35 -31.44
CA ALA A 604 -6.19 -12.89 -30.24
C ALA A 604 -6.15 -11.36 -30.14
N ALA A 605 -5.91 -10.67 -31.26
CA ALA A 605 -5.93 -9.21 -31.30
C ALA A 605 -7.33 -8.64 -31.02
N LEU A 606 -8.39 -9.23 -31.57
CA LEU A 606 -9.78 -8.83 -31.29
C LEU A 606 -10.11 -9.00 -29.80
N LEU A 607 -9.76 -10.14 -29.21
CA LEU A 607 -9.97 -10.40 -27.78
C LEU A 607 -9.14 -9.44 -26.90
N ALA A 608 -7.91 -9.12 -27.30
CA ALA A 608 -7.07 -8.14 -26.60
C ALA A 608 -7.67 -6.73 -26.64
N VAL A 609 -8.18 -6.30 -27.80
CA VAL A 609 -8.89 -5.01 -27.94
C VAL A 609 -10.14 -5.01 -27.06
N LEU A 610 -10.98 -6.05 -27.14
CA LEU A 610 -12.17 -6.16 -26.30
C LEU A 610 -11.81 -6.13 -24.82
N PHE A 611 -10.77 -6.83 -24.39
CA PHE A 611 -10.28 -6.79 -23.02
C PHE A 611 -9.87 -5.38 -22.58
N ALA A 612 -9.22 -4.63 -23.47
CA ALA A 612 -8.72 -3.29 -23.22
C ALA A 612 -9.81 -2.21 -23.21
N THR A 613 -10.82 -2.32 -24.08
CA THR A 613 -11.85 -1.29 -24.29
C THR A 613 -13.09 -1.46 -23.42
N LEU A 614 -13.18 -2.54 -22.62
CA LEU A 614 -14.27 -2.70 -21.67
C LEU A 614 -14.26 -1.55 -20.63
N PRO A 615 -15.42 -1.11 -20.14
CA PRO A 615 -15.49 -0.12 -19.07
C PRO A 615 -14.75 -0.58 -17.80
N PRO A 616 -14.30 0.36 -16.94
CA PRO A 616 -13.87 0.01 -15.58
C PRO A 616 -15.00 -0.71 -14.84
N GLY A 617 -14.67 -1.66 -13.97
CA GLY A 617 -15.66 -2.42 -13.21
C GLY A 617 -15.18 -2.76 -11.80
N GLU A 618 -16.12 -2.90 -10.87
CA GLU A 618 -15.89 -3.43 -9.51
C GLU A 618 -15.75 -4.97 -9.53
N PRO A 619 -15.24 -5.61 -8.45
CA PRO A 619 -14.97 -7.06 -8.40
C PRO A 619 -16.10 -7.99 -8.86
N ALA A 620 -17.36 -7.60 -8.66
CA ALA A 620 -18.55 -8.38 -9.01
C ALA A 620 -19.36 -7.79 -10.19
N SER A 621 -18.81 -6.82 -10.91
CA SER A 621 -19.53 -6.13 -11.98
C SER A 621 -19.54 -6.90 -13.31
N ALA A 622 -20.54 -6.62 -14.15
CA ALA A 622 -20.65 -7.22 -15.49
C ALA A 622 -19.41 -6.97 -16.38
N PRO A 623 -18.80 -5.77 -16.42
CA PRO A 623 -17.53 -5.56 -17.14
C PRO A 623 -16.40 -6.46 -16.64
N THR A 624 -16.27 -6.66 -15.32
CA THR A 624 -15.26 -7.55 -14.73
C THR A 624 -15.50 -9.01 -15.11
N PHE A 625 -16.75 -9.47 -15.10
CA PHE A 625 -17.12 -10.82 -15.55
C PHE A 625 -16.81 -11.04 -17.04
N VAL A 626 -17.15 -10.09 -17.91
CA VAL A 626 -16.85 -10.17 -19.35
C VAL A 626 -15.34 -10.15 -19.60
N ARG A 627 -14.57 -9.33 -18.88
CA ARG A 627 -13.09 -9.36 -18.93
C ARG A 627 -12.54 -10.74 -18.56
N ALA A 628 -13.10 -11.40 -17.55
CA ALA A 628 -12.70 -12.75 -17.14
C ALA A 628 -12.99 -13.80 -18.24
N ILE A 629 -14.13 -13.70 -18.93
CA ILE A 629 -14.45 -14.57 -20.08
C ILE A 629 -13.46 -14.35 -21.22
N VAL A 630 -13.19 -13.09 -21.57
CA VAL A 630 -12.24 -12.74 -22.65
C VAL A 630 -10.83 -13.22 -22.31
N ALA A 631 -10.41 -13.05 -21.05
CA ALA A 631 -9.17 -13.58 -20.50
C ALA A 631 -9.08 -15.11 -20.61
N GLY A 632 -10.15 -15.83 -20.25
CA GLY A 632 -10.25 -17.27 -20.41
C GLY A 632 -10.14 -17.70 -21.87
N GLY A 633 -10.78 -16.96 -22.79
CA GLY A 633 -10.68 -17.17 -24.23
C GLY A 633 -9.25 -17.00 -24.76
N LEU A 634 -8.53 -15.96 -24.31
CA LEU A 634 -7.12 -15.75 -24.64
C LEU A 634 -6.22 -16.88 -24.10
N LEU A 635 -6.48 -17.36 -22.89
CA LEU A 635 -5.74 -18.49 -22.30
C LEU A 635 -5.96 -19.78 -23.10
N ILE A 636 -7.21 -20.10 -23.45
CA ILE A 636 -7.57 -21.28 -24.27
C ILE A 636 -6.92 -21.19 -25.65
N LEU A 637 -7.00 -20.03 -26.30
CA LEU A 637 -6.34 -19.80 -27.58
C LEU A 637 -4.81 -19.94 -27.46
N GLY A 638 -4.23 -19.48 -26.35
CA GLY A 638 -2.81 -19.63 -26.03
C GLY A 638 -2.39 -21.08 -25.86
N LEU A 639 -3.24 -21.95 -25.29
CA LEU A 639 -2.96 -23.39 -25.16
C LEU A 639 -2.79 -24.06 -26.53
N ALA A 640 -3.59 -23.65 -27.52
CA ALA A 640 -3.50 -24.14 -28.89
C ALA A 640 -2.36 -23.45 -29.67
N ARG A 641 -2.26 -22.12 -29.57
CA ARG A 641 -1.41 -21.26 -30.41
C ARG A 641 -0.60 -20.27 -29.55
N PRO A 642 0.35 -20.73 -28.73
CA PRO A 642 1.05 -19.87 -27.77
C PRO A 642 1.86 -18.75 -28.45
N PHE A 643 2.44 -19.02 -29.63
CA PHE A 643 3.17 -18.00 -30.40
C PHE A 643 2.25 -16.87 -30.89
N ALA A 644 0.98 -17.16 -31.23
CA ALA A 644 0.04 -16.16 -31.72
C ALA A 644 -0.34 -15.18 -30.61
N VAL A 645 -0.67 -15.69 -29.40
CA VAL A 645 -0.96 -14.85 -28.23
C VAL A 645 0.27 -14.06 -27.80
N ALA A 646 1.46 -14.66 -27.81
CA ALA A 646 2.71 -13.95 -27.55
C ALA A 646 2.97 -12.84 -28.58
N THR A 647 2.66 -13.05 -29.86
CA THR A 647 2.80 -12.03 -30.92
C THR A 647 1.86 -10.84 -30.67
N VAL A 648 0.63 -11.09 -30.21
CA VAL A 648 -0.31 -10.02 -29.81
C VAL A 648 0.17 -9.30 -28.55
N ALA A 649 0.72 -10.03 -27.57
CA ALA A 649 1.36 -9.41 -26.41
C ALA A 649 2.51 -8.48 -26.82
N VAL A 650 3.32 -8.88 -27.82
CA VAL A 650 4.37 -8.03 -28.40
C VAL A 650 3.80 -6.77 -29.06
N ALA A 651 2.70 -6.88 -29.80
CA ALA A 651 2.01 -5.70 -30.37
C ALA A 651 1.42 -4.77 -29.31
N ALA A 652 1.13 -5.28 -28.12
CA ALA A 652 0.59 -4.50 -27.01
C ALA A 652 1.66 -3.77 -26.17
N ILE A 653 2.95 -4.08 -26.35
CA ILE A 653 4.06 -3.45 -25.60
C ILE A 653 4.00 -1.90 -25.66
N PRO A 654 3.76 -1.26 -26.84
CA PRO A 654 3.67 0.21 -26.93
C PRO A 654 2.44 0.84 -26.27
N PHE A 655 1.53 0.02 -25.70
CA PHE A 655 0.33 0.45 -24.98
C PHE A 655 0.47 0.28 -23.46
N ALA A 656 1.70 0.33 -22.92
CA ALA A 656 1.97 0.15 -21.49
C ALA A 656 1.16 1.09 -20.58
N GLY A 657 0.85 2.30 -21.05
CA GLY A 657 -0.01 3.25 -20.32
C GLY A 657 -1.50 2.92 -20.31
N LEU A 658 -1.95 1.90 -21.05
CA LEU A 658 -3.35 1.47 -21.07
C LEU A 658 -3.60 0.43 -19.97
N ILE A 659 -4.21 0.89 -18.88
CA ILE A 659 -4.49 0.08 -17.69
C ILE A 659 -5.91 -0.50 -17.74
N ALA A 660 -6.01 -1.82 -17.60
CA ALA A 660 -7.24 -2.55 -17.48
C ALA A 660 -7.74 -2.48 -16.02
N ARG A 661 -8.72 -1.61 -15.75
CA ARG A 661 -9.27 -1.42 -14.39
C ARG A 661 -10.39 -2.42 -14.08
N THR A 662 -10.17 -3.30 -13.12
CA THR A 662 -11.07 -4.43 -12.81
C THR A 662 -11.57 -4.44 -11.37
N GLY A 663 -11.06 -3.54 -10.52
CA GLY A 663 -11.39 -3.48 -9.09
C GLY A 663 -10.80 -4.62 -8.26
N VAL A 664 -10.30 -5.68 -8.91
CA VAL A 664 -9.58 -6.80 -8.28
C VAL A 664 -8.09 -6.73 -8.57
N PHE A 665 -7.73 -6.52 -9.84
CA PHE A 665 -6.35 -6.41 -10.30
C PHE A 665 -6.24 -5.37 -11.42
N ASP A 666 -5.83 -4.15 -11.08
CA ASP A 666 -5.57 -3.10 -12.08
C ASP A 666 -4.17 -3.31 -12.67
N ARG A 667 -4.09 -3.62 -13.97
CA ARG A 667 -2.82 -3.93 -14.65
C ARG A 667 -2.78 -3.40 -16.09
N PRO A 668 -1.60 -3.07 -16.64
CA PRO A 668 -1.43 -2.84 -18.07
C PRO A 668 -1.96 -4.00 -18.91
N VAL A 669 -2.59 -3.68 -20.03
CA VAL A 669 -3.09 -4.68 -20.98
C VAL A 669 -1.94 -5.55 -21.51
N GLY A 670 -0.79 -4.95 -21.81
CA GLY A 670 0.40 -5.66 -22.25
C GLY A 670 0.90 -6.70 -21.25
N GLU A 671 1.02 -6.33 -19.97
CA GLU A 671 1.39 -7.25 -18.87
C GLU A 671 0.42 -8.43 -18.81
N THR A 672 -0.89 -8.15 -18.88
CA THR A 672 -1.92 -9.19 -18.81
C THR A 672 -1.77 -10.22 -19.95
N LEU A 673 -1.50 -9.76 -21.17
CA LEU A 673 -1.30 -10.62 -22.33
C LEU A 673 0.00 -11.44 -22.24
N ILE A 674 1.07 -10.87 -21.70
CA ILE A 674 2.32 -11.60 -21.42
C ILE A 674 2.06 -12.73 -20.43
N LEU A 675 1.40 -12.43 -19.30
CA LEU A 675 1.06 -13.41 -18.28
C LEU A 675 0.18 -14.54 -18.83
N MET A 676 -0.80 -14.23 -19.70
CA MET A 676 -1.62 -15.24 -20.37
C MET A 676 -0.81 -16.12 -21.31
N ALA A 677 0.08 -15.54 -22.11
CA ALA A 677 0.95 -16.31 -23.01
C ALA A 677 1.89 -17.25 -22.23
N VAL A 678 2.44 -16.76 -21.11
CA VAL A 678 3.31 -17.54 -20.21
C VAL A 678 2.51 -18.64 -19.52
N ALA A 679 1.34 -18.34 -18.96
CA ALA A 679 0.48 -19.33 -18.31
C ALA A 679 0.06 -20.43 -19.27
N ALA A 680 -0.40 -20.07 -20.49
CA ALA A 680 -0.72 -21.03 -21.54
C ALA A 680 0.47 -21.91 -21.90
N TRP A 681 1.66 -21.32 -22.03
CA TRP A 681 2.89 -22.06 -22.33
C TRP A 681 3.27 -23.05 -21.22
N ILE A 682 3.21 -22.64 -19.94
CA ILE A 682 3.49 -23.52 -18.78
C ILE A 682 2.49 -24.67 -18.75
N LEU A 683 1.18 -24.37 -18.83
CA LEU A 683 0.12 -25.36 -18.79
C LEU A 683 0.26 -26.37 -19.94
N ARG A 684 0.58 -25.90 -21.14
CA ARG A 684 0.83 -26.75 -22.30
C ARG A 684 2.07 -27.62 -22.12
N ALA A 685 3.17 -27.07 -21.62
CA ALA A 685 4.40 -27.82 -21.36
C ALA A 685 4.20 -28.91 -20.29
N ALA A 686 3.48 -28.59 -19.20
CA ALA A 686 3.10 -29.52 -18.15
C ALA A 686 2.20 -30.64 -18.69
N TRP A 687 1.21 -30.29 -19.51
CA TRP A 687 0.29 -31.25 -20.14
C TRP A 687 0.99 -32.20 -21.10
N LEU A 688 1.86 -31.67 -21.97
CA LEU A 688 2.62 -32.45 -22.94
C LEU A 688 3.82 -33.19 -22.31
N ARG A 689 4.14 -32.93 -21.04
CA ARG A 689 5.33 -33.43 -20.33
C ARG A 689 6.63 -33.13 -21.08
N GLN A 690 6.67 -32.01 -21.80
CA GLN A 690 7.85 -31.57 -22.53
C GLN A 690 8.53 -30.46 -21.76
N ALA A 691 9.74 -30.72 -21.27
CA ALA A 691 10.57 -29.66 -20.69
C ALA A 691 11.04 -28.74 -21.83
N PRO A 692 10.63 -27.47 -21.85
CA PRO A 692 11.13 -26.53 -22.83
C PRO A 692 12.64 -26.37 -22.62
N ARG A 693 13.43 -26.50 -23.70
CA ARG A 693 14.87 -26.27 -23.66
C ARG A 693 15.13 -24.84 -24.14
N PRO A 694 15.38 -23.88 -23.23
CA PRO A 694 15.79 -22.54 -23.63
C PRO A 694 17.12 -22.60 -24.40
N ALA A 695 17.38 -21.59 -25.21
CA ALA A 695 18.61 -21.49 -25.99
C ALA A 695 19.85 -21.48 -25.08
N ALA A 696 20.73 -22.47 -25.24
CA ALA A 696 21.83 -22.77 -24.32
C ALA A 696 22.77 -21.60 -23.98
N ARG A 697 22.88 -20.58 -24.85
CA ARG A 697 23.76 -19.41 -24.62
C ARG A 697 23.09 -18.25 -23.88
N TRP A 698 21.77 -18.18 -23.86
CA TRP A 698 21.03 -17.17 -23.10
C TRP A 698 20.75 -17.63 -21.66
N THR A 699 20.72 -18.95 -21.43
CA THR A 699 20.39 -19.54 -20.13
C THR A 699 21.25 -18.99 -18.99
N LEU A 700 22.58 -18.94 -19.13
CA LEU A 700 23.46 -18.49 -18.06
C LEU A 700 23.29 -16.99 -17.74
N PRO A 701 23.35 -16.05 -18.72
CA PRO A 701 23.06 -14.63 -18.46
C PRO A 701 21.69 -14.37 -17.85
N MET A 702 20.64 -15.09 -18.29
CA MET A 702 19.29 -14.95 -17.75
C MET A 702 19.20 -15.41 -16.29
N LEU A 703 19.73 -16.60 -15.98
CA LEU A 703 19.75 -17.11 -14.61
C LEU A 703 20.58 -16.21 -13.68
N TYR A 704 21.69 -15.68 -14.19
CA TYR A 704 22.51 -14.73 -13.48
C TYR A 704 21.76 -13.43 -13.17
N LEU A 705 21.08 -12.82 -14.16
CA LEU A 705 20.26 -11.62 -13.96
C LEU A 705 19.14 -11.88 -12.93
N VAL A 706 18.43 -13.01 -13.04
CA VAL A 706 17.34 -13.37 -12.10
C VAL A 706 17.88 -13.54 -10.68
N ALA A 707 19.00 -14.24 -10.52
CA ALA A 707 19.63 -14.42 -9.22
C ALA A 707 20.12 -13.09 -8.63
N ALA A 708 20.80 -12.27 -9.43
CA ALA A 708 21.28 -10.95 -9.03
C ALA A 708 20.14 -10.02 -8.61
N ALA A 709 19.06 -9.97 -9.40
CA ALA A 709 17.90 -9.15 -9.08
C ALA A 709 17.13 -9.67 -7.85
N ALA A 710 17.03 -10.99 -7.66
CA ALA A 710 16.44 -11.56 -6.45
C ALA A 710 17.27 -11.23 -5.19
N LEU A 711 18.60 -11.26 -5.30
CA LEU A 711 19.51 -10.80 -4.25
C LEU A 711 19.33 -9.31 -3.99
N ALA A 712 19.23 -8.47 -5.02
CA ALA A 712 19.00 -7.04 -4.86
C ALA A 712 17.65 -6.72 -4.19
N VAL A 713 16.58 -7.45 -4.50
CA VAL A 713 15.28 -7.34 -3.80
C VAL A 713 15.41 -7.67 -2.31
N TRP A 714 16.22 -8.68 -1.97
CA TRP A 714 16.45 -9.08 -0.59
C TRP A 714 17.05 -7.95 0.25
N PHE A 715 18.02 -7.22 -0.33
CA PHE A 715 18.74 -6.13 0.32
C PHE A 715 18.13 -4.74 0.09
N ALA A 716 16.98 -4.65 -0.58
CA ALA A 716 16.31 -3.37 -0.85
C ALA A 716 15.68 -2.79 0.41
N ASP A 717 15.79 -1.47 0.60
CA ASP A 717 15.12 -0.76 1.71
C ASP A 717 13.59 -0.75 1.54
N PHE A 718 13.11 -0.56 0.31
CA PHE A 718 11.70 -0.62 -0.08
C PHE A 718 11.42 -1.90 -0.89
N GLN A 719 11.21 -3.01 -0.18
CA GLN A 719 11.05 -4.34 -0.76
C GLN A 719 9.77 -4.52 -1.60
N ARG A 720 8.68 -3.79 -1.28
CA ARG A 720 7.42 -3.87 -2.05
C ARG A 720 7.59 -3.33 -3.49
N PRO A 721 8.07 -2.08 -3.68
CA PRO A 721 8.48 -1.58 -5.00
C PRO A 721 9.47 -2.52 -5.70
N ALA A 722 10.49 -3.00 -4.98
CA ALA A 722 11.51 -3.90 -5.52
C ALA A 722 10.93 -5.23 -6.05
N LEU A 723 10.01 -5.86 -5.30
CA LEU A 723 9.38 -7.11 -5.70
C LEU A 723 8.46 -6.93 -6.92
N ARG A 724 7.74 -5.80 -6.99
CA ARG A 724 6.95 -5.43 -8.16
C ARG A 724 7.86 -5.36 -9.38
N ASP A 725 8.92 -4.58 -9.30
CA ASP A 725 9.79 -4.31 -10.44
C ASP A 725 10.61 -5.54 -10.85
N PHE A 726 11.07 -6.35 -9.89
CA PHE A 726 11.62 -7.68 -10.17
C PHE A 726 10.67 -8.56 -10.98
N ARG A 727 9.36 -8.54 -10.68
CA ARG A 727 8.36 -9.28 -11.46
C ARG A 727 8.21 -8.68 -12.86
N THR A 728 7.94 -7.38 -12.96
CA THR A 728 7.47 -6.73 -14.20
C THR A 728 8.59 -6.36 -15.17
N VAL A 729 9.80 -6.06 -14.68
CA VAL A 729 10.95 -5.66 -15.50
C VAL A 729 11.91 -6.81 -15.77
N ILE A 730 12.02 -7.79 -14.85
CA ILE A 730 12.94 -8.91 -14.99
C ILE A 730 12.20 -10.19 -15.41
N LEU A 731 11.31 -10.71 -14.57
CA LEU A 731 10.72 -12.04 -14.80
C LEU A 731 9.78 -12.10 -16.01
N GLU A 732 8.86 -11.16 -16.14
CA GLU A 732 7.85 -11.16 -17.21
C GLU A 732 8.46 -11.02 -18.62
N PRO A 733 9.37 -10.05 -18.89
CA PRO A 733 10.07 -9.95 -20.17
C PRO A 733 10.92 -11.17 -20.51
N LEU A 734 11.62 -11.76 -19.53
CA LEU A 734 12.36 -13.00 -19.69
C LEU A 734 11.45 -14.18 -20.05
N ALA A 735 10.29 -14.27 -19.39
CA ALA A 735 9.30 -15.29 -19.67
C ALA A 735 8.75 -15.15 -21.10
N LEU A 736 8.48 -13.92 -21.55
CA LEU A 736 8.08 -13.64 -22.94
C LEU A 736 9.15 -14.10 -23.95
N PHE A 737 10.43 -13.83 -23.69
CA PHE A 737 11.54 -14.34 -24.53
C PHE A 737 11.51 -15.87 -24.63
N VAL A 738 11.36 -16.56 -23.50
CA VAL A 738 11.30 -18.03 -23.47
C VAL A 738 10.11 -18.55 -24.27
N VAL A 739 8.93 -17.94 -24.11
CA VAL A 739 7.73 -18.30 -24.88
C VAL A 739 7.99 -18.15 -26.37
N LEU A 740 8.50 -17.00 -26.83
CA LEU A 740 8.76 -16.73 -28.25
C LEU A 740 9.76 -17.73 -28.85
N VAL A 741 10.91 -17.95 -28.19
CA VAL A 741 11.98 -18.81 -28.72
C VAL A 741 11.58 -20.28 -28.73
N THR A 742 10.90 -20.76 -27.69
CA THR A 742 10.57 -22.19 -27.56
C THR A 742 9.37 -22.60 -28.41
N THR A 743 8.44 -21.67 -28.69
CA THR A 743 7.22 -21.95 -29.47
C THR A 743 7.34 -21.62 -30.96
N ALA A 744 8.39 -20.89 -31.37
CA ALA A 744 8.70 -20.66 -32.77
C ALA A 744 8.99 -21.99 -33.51
N ARG A 745 8.41 -22.10 -34.72
CA ARG A 745 8.49 -23.24 -35.64
C ARG A 745 9.32 -22.93 -36.89
N ASP A 746 9.47 -21.65 -37.22
CA ASP A 746 10.24 -21.20 -38.37
C ASP A 746 10.90 -19.82 -38.12
N ARG A 747 11.81 -19.43 -39.02
CA ARG A 747 12.48 -18.13 -38.98
C ARG A 747 11.55 -16.94 -39.28
N ALA A 748 10.48 -17.14 -40.04
CA ALA A 748 9.55 -16.06 -40.40
C ALA A 748 8.76 -15.56 -39.18
N GLN A 749 8.55 -16.41 -38.18
CA GLN A 749 7.93 -16.03 -36.92
C GLN A 749 8.74 -15.00 -36.13
N GLY A 750 10.08 -15.02 -36.21
CA GLY A 750 10.92 -13.94 -35.67
C GLY A 750 10.59 -12.59 -36.32
N ALA A 751 10.51 -12.54 -37.65
CA ALA A 751 10.11 -11.34 -38.38
C ALA A 751 8.65 -10.90 -38.08
N ARG A 752 7.74 -11.85 -37.78
CA ARG A 752 6.37 -11.53 -37.37
C ARG A 752 6.32 -10.86 -36.00
N ALA A 753 7.08 -11.34 -35.01
CA ALA A 753 7.16 -10.68 -33.72
C ALA A 753 7.70 -9.23 -33.85
N LEU A 754 8.70 -9.01 -34.68
CA LEU A 754 9.20 -7.66 -34.98
C LEU A 754 8.16 -6.79 -35.69
N THR A 755 7.45 -7.37 -36.68
CA THR A 755 6.35 -6.67 -37.37
C THR A 755 5.25 -6.29 -36.39
N ALA A 756 4.93 -7.16 -35.44
CA ALA A 756 3.93 -6.90 -34.40
C ALA A 756 4.34 -5.74 -33.49
N LEU A 757 5.61 -5.68 -33.06
CA LEU A 757 6.13 -4.56 -32.27
C LEU A 757 6.05 -3.24 -33.05
N VAL A 758 6.45 -3.22 -34.32
CA VAL A 758 6.38 -2.04 -35.20
C VAL A 758 4.91 -1.63 -35.44
N ALA A 759 4.02 -2.58 -35.70
CA ALA A 759 2.60 -2.30 -35.89
C ALA A 759 1.97 -1.71 -34.62
N GLY A 760 2.31 -2.26 -33.44
CA GLY A 760 1.92 -1.70 -32.15
C GLY A 760 2.39 -0.26 -31.96
N ALA A 761 3.64 0.03 -32.32
CA ALA A 761 4.21 1.37 -32.19
C ALA A 761 3.57 2.37 -33.16
N VAL A 762 3.23 1.95 -34.38
CA VAL A 762 2.49 2.76 -35.37
C VAL A 762 1.09 3.08 -34.83
N LEU A 763 0.38 2.09 -34.29
CA LEU A 763 -0.95 2.29 -33.72
C LEU A 763 -0.90 3.21 -32.50
N ALA A 764 0.03 2.99 -31.57
CA ALA A 764 0.24 3.86 -30.41
C ALA A 764 0.61 5.29 -30.82
N SER A 765 1.38 5.47 -31.90
CA SER A 765 1.70 6.77 -32.48
C SER A 765 0.48 7.45 -33.09
N GLY A 766 -0.37 6.71 -33.80
CA GLY A 766 -1.65 7.21 -34.32
C GLY A 766 -2.59 7.65 -33.20
N VAL A 767 -2.71 6.86 -32.13
CA VAL A 767 -3.45 7.22 -30.92
C VAL A 767 -2.87 8.48 -30.28
N ALA A 768 -1.55 8.57 -30.14
CA ALA A 768 -0.90 9.75 -29.57
C ALA A 768 -1.23 11.02 -30.37
N LEU A 769 -1.14 10.96 -31.71
CA LEU A 769 -1.50 12.07 -32.60
C LEU A 769 -2.98 12.45 -32.49
N ALA A 770 -3.88 11.45 -32.43
CA ALA A 770 -5.32 11.68 -32.31
C ALA A 770 -5.71 12.30 -30.95
N LEU A 771 -4.92 12.05 -29.89
CA LEU A 771 -5.16 12.58 -28.55
C LEU A 771 -4.56 13.98 -28.32
N ILE A 772 -3.89 14.59 -29.31
CA ILE A 772 -3.37 15.96 -29.19
C ILE A 772 -4.46 16.96 -28.76
N PRO A 773 -5.65 17.01 -29.39
CA PRO A 773 -6.72 17.93 -28.99
C PRO A 773 -7.24 17.68 -27.56
N ALA A 774 -7.10 16.44 -27.07
CA ALA A 774 -7.51 16.03 -25.72
C ALA A 774 -6.45 16.32 -24.65
N GLY A 775 -5.39 17.07 -24.97
CA GLY A 775 -4.36 17.47 -24.01
C GLY A 775 -3.29 16.40 -23.73
N ALA A 776 -3.10 15.41 -24.62
CA ALA A 776 -2.00 14.43 -24.52
C ALA A 776 -0.62 15.00 -24.89
N VAL A 777 -0.39 16.26 -24.51
CA VAL A 777 0.80 17.07 -24.80
C VAL A 777 1.23 17.74 -23.50
N VAL A 778 2.54 17.82 -23.29
CA VAL A 778 3.15 18.53 -22.17
C VAL A 778 3.43 19.98 -22.60
N THR A 779 2.85 20.96 -21.91
CA THR A 779 2.83 22.39 -22.31
C THR A 779 3.56 23.33 -21.35
N ASP A 780 4.18 22.82 -20.30
CA ASP A 780 4.98 23.55 -19.30
C ASP A 780 6.36 23.99 -19.82
N LEU A 781 6.72 23.58 -21.04
CA LEU A 781 7.96 23.92 -21.73
C LEU A 781 7.67 24.87 -22.89
N ALA A 782 8.72 25.58 -23.34
CA ALA A 782 8.62 26.58 -24.41
C ALA A 782 8.10 26.02 -25.76
N VAL A 783 8.08 24.69 -25.93
CA VAL A 783 7.48 24.00 -27.08
C VAL A 783 6.64 22.82 -26.58
N PRO A 784 5.35 22.69 -27.00
CA PRO A 784 4.51 21.56 -26.62
C PRO A 784 5.08 20.22 -27.10
N ARG A 785 5.13 19.21 -26.21
CA ARG A 785 5.72 17.89 -26.49
C ARG A 785 4.70 16.75 -26.39
N ILE A 786 4.59 15.92 -27.42
CA ILE A 786 3.62 14.81 -27.42
C ILE A 786 4.06 13.69 -26.46
N ARG A 787 3.15 13.22 -25.62
CA ARG A 787 3.38 12.06 -24.71
C ARG A 787 2.46 10.87 -24.98
N GLY A 788 1.33 11.09 -25.66
CA GLY A 788 0.36 10.03 -25.95
C GLY A 788 -0.14 9.35 -24.67
N LEU A 789 -0.12 8.01 -24.65
CA LEU A 789 -0.53 7.20 -23.50
C LEU A 789 0.55 7.11 -22.39
N PHE A 790 1.74 7.67 -22.60
CA PHE A 790 2.84 7.59 -21.63
C PHE A 790 2.82 8.75 -20.64
N GLY A 791 3.49 8.52 -19.49
CA GLY A 791 3.68 9.54 -18.46
C GLY A 791 4.60 10.69 -18.89
N SER A 792 5.50 10.46 -19.85
CA SER A 792 6.43 11.46 -20.36
C SER A 792 6.64 11.36 -21.88
N PRO A 793 6.98 12.48 -22.58
CA PRO A 793 7.38 12.46 -23.98
C PRO A 793 8.61 11.58 -24.24
N ASN A 794 9.53 11.47 -23.27
CA ASN A 794 10.73 10.65 -23.40
C ASN A 794 10.40 9.15 -23.41
N ASN A 795 9.45 8.69 -22.59
CA ASN A 795 9.05 7.27 -22.57
C ASN A 795 8.43 6.84 -23.90
N LEU A 796 7.58 7.69 -24.49
CA LEU A 796 7.09 7.47 -25.85
C LEU A 796 8.26 7.40 -26.85
N ALA A 797 9.18 8.36 -26.80
CA ALA A 797 10.31 8.44 -27.71
C ALA A 797 11.25 7.21 -27.62
N LEU A 798 11.49 6.68 -26.42
CA LEU A 798 12.26 5.46 -26.14
C LEU A 798 11.67 4.21 -26.81
N MET A 799 10.34 4.17 -26.99
CA MET A 799 9.68 3.10 -27.75
C MET A 799 9.81 3.34 -29.27
N LEU A 800 9.58 4.57 -29.73
CA LEU A 800 9.54 4.90 -31.16
C LEU A 800 10.92 4.80 -31.83
N GLU A 801 11.99 5.22 -31.16
CA GLU A 801 13.36 5.14 -31.68
C GLU A 801 13.77 3.69 -32.01
N ARG A 802 13.18 2.71 -31.33
CA ARG A 802 13.43 1.28 -31.56
C ARG A 802 12.63 0.77 -32.74
N ALA A 803 11.39 1.24 -32.89
CA ALA A 803 10.49 0.83 -33.95
C ALA A 803 10.90 1.35 -35.33
N VAL A 804 11.48 2.55 -35.42
CA VAL A 804 11.90 3.16 -36.70
C VAL A 804 12.95 2.32 -37.46
N PRO A 805 14.13 1.96 -36.91
CA PRO A 805 15.12 1.14 -37.61
C PRO A 805 14.62 -0.28 -37.89
N LEU A 806 13.79 -0.85 -37.01
CA LEU A 806 13.11 -2.14 -37.27
C LEU A 806 12.18 -2.05 -38.48
N GLY A 807 11.32 -1.02 -38.51
CA GLY A 807 10.40 -0.78 -39.60
C GLY A 807 11.12 -0.57 -40.92
N LEU A 808 12.26 0.12 -40.92
CA LEU A 808 13.10 0.30 -42.11
C LEU A 808 13.69 -1.03 -42.60
N GLY A 809 14.22 -1.85 -41.70
CA GLY A 809 14.72 -3.19 -42.04
C GLY A 809 13.63 -4.09 -42.65
N LEU A 810 12.42 -4.05 -42.08
CA LEU A 810 11.24 -4.76 -42.59
C LEU A 810 10.79 -4.20 -43.96
N LEU A 811 10.80 -2.87 -44.14
CA LEU A 811 10.45 -2.21 -45.40
C LEU A 811 11.38 -2.65 -46.52
N ILE A 812 12.69 -2.67 -46.27
CA ILE A 812 13.71 -3.07 -47.24
C ILE A 812 13.56 -4.55 -47.61
N ALA A 813 13.29 -5.41 -46.62
CA ALA A 813 13.07 -6.84 -46.84
C ALA A 813 11.75 -7.15 -47.58
N THR A 814 10.80 -6.21 -47.61
CA THR A 814 9.49 -6.40 -48.21
C THR A 814 9.48 -6.06 -49.70
N ARG A 815 8.86 -6.93 -50.53
CA ARG A 815 8.81 -6.78 -51.99
C ARG A 815 8.28 -5.41 -52.44
N PRO A 816 8.94 -4.73 -53.41
CA PRO A 816 8.45 -3.52 -54.05
C PRO A 816 7.00 -3.67 -54.56
N GLY A 817 6.21 -2.60 -54.47
CA GLY A 817 4.80 -2.58 -54.95
C GLY A 817 3.77 -3.32 -54.09
N SER A 818 4.19 -4.16 -53.13
CA SER A 818 3.25 -4.91 -52.29
C SER A 818 2.43 -4.00 -51.34
N PRO A 819 1.17 -4.36 -51.01
CA PRO A 819 0.37 -3.63 -50.00
C PRO A 819 1.08 -3.52 -48.64
N ALA A 820 1.80 -4.57 -48.23
CA ALA A 820 2.60 -4.57 -47.01
C ALA A 820 3.71 -3.51 -47.02
N ARG A 821 4.39 -3.32 -48.15
CA ARG A 821 5.41 -2.26 -48.29
C ARG A 821 4.80 -0.87 -48.19
N ARG A 822 3.62 -0.65 -48.80
CA ARG A 822 2.87 0.61 -48.68
C ARG A 822 2.49 0.89 -47.21
N ALA A 823 1.93 -0.10 -46.52
CA ALA A 823 1.58 0.02 -45.11
C ALA A 823 2.81 0.33 -44.22
N LEU A 824 3.94 -0.34 -44.44
CA LEU A 824 5.20 -0.05 -43.72
C LEU A 824 5.72 1.36 -44.02
N THR A 825 5.58 1.84 -45.26
CA THR A 825 6.01 3.19 -45.65
C THR A 825 5.19 4.26 -44.91
N VAL A 826 3.86 4.12 -44.92
CA VAL A 826 2.96 5.03 -44.19
C VAL A 826 3.21 4.94 -42.69
N GLY A 827 3.34 3.73 -42.14
CA GLY A 827 3.63 3.50 -40.73
C GLY A 827 4.95 4.15 -40.28
N LEU A 828 6.01 4.03 -41.08
CA LEU A 828 7.28 4.71 -40.81
C LEU A 828 7.15 6.23 -40.84
N GLY A 829 6.32 6.78 -41.75
CA GLY A 829 5.99 8.21 -41.76
C GLY A 829 5.33 8.65 -40.46
N VAL A 830 4.32 7.89 -39.99
CA VAL A 830 3.65 8.15 -38.70
C VAL A 830 4.64 8.09 -37.54
N LEU A 831 5.47 7.03 -37.47
CA LEU A 831 6.50 6.89 -36.43
C LEU A 831 7.48 8.07 -36.42
N ALA A 832 7.95 8.49 -37.59
CA ALA A 832 8.91 9.58 -37.73
C ALA A 832 8.29 10.92 -37.29
N VAL A 833 7.07 11.23 -37.73
CA VAL A 833 6.35 12.44 -37.33
C VAL A 833 6.15 12.46 -35.81
N THR A 834 5.63 11.38 -35.22
CA THR A 834 5.41 11.32 -33.77
C THR A 834 6.72 11.40 -32.99
N LEU A 835 7.80 10.75 -33.45
CA LEU A 835 9.11 10.84 -32.83
C LEU A 835 9.67 12.27 -32.84
N ILE A 836 9.50 13.01 -33.95
CA ILE A 836 9.88 14.44 -34.02
C ILE A 836 9.06 15.25 -33.02
N LEU A 837 7.76 15.03 -32.94
CA LEU A 837 6.88 15.77 -32.01
C LEU A 837 7.13 15.46 -30.52
N THR A 838 7.93 14.44 -30.18
CA THR A 838 8.33 14.20 -28.78
C THR A 838 9.37 15.20 -28.28
N PHE A 839 10.09 15.87 -29.18
CA PHE A 839 11.25 16.73 -28.87
C PHE A 839 12.28 16.07 -27.93
N SER A 840 12.42 14.74 -27.97
CA SER A 840 13.47 14.03 -27.23
C SER A 840 14.76 13.96 -28.05
N ARG A 841 15.74 14.81 -27.70
CA ARG A 841 17.05 14.89 -28.38
C ARG A 841 17.79 13.55 -28.38
N GLY A 842 17.78 12.85 -27.23
CA GLY A 842 18.39 11.53 -27.10
C GLY A 842 17.76 10.52 -28.08
N ALA A 843 16.45 10.57 -28.23
CA ALA A 843 15.72 9.68 -29.14
C ALA A 843 15.97 10.00 -30.61
N TRP A 844 16.13 11.27 -30.98
CA TRP A 844 16.47 11.65 -32.35
C TRP A 844 17.86 11.15 -32.74
N ILE A 845 18.84 11.31 -31.86
CA ILE A 845 20.21 10.81 -32.08
C ILE A 845 20.21 9.28 -32.12
N GLY A 846 19.54 8.63 -31.16
CA GLY A 846 19.39 7.18 -31.11
C GLY A 846 18.76 6.62 -32.39
N ALA A 847 17.64 7.19 -32.83
CA ALA A 847 16.96 6.77 -34.05
C ALA A 847 17.80 7.04 -35.32
N LEU A 848 18.51 8.17 -35.41
CA LEU A 848 19.38 8.48 -36.54
C LEU A 848 20.52 7.46 -36.67
N LEU A 849 21.21 7.16 -35.58
CA LEU A 849 22.28 6.16 -35.56
C LEU A 849 21.71 4.77 -35.83
N GLY A 850 20.56 4.43 -35.26
CA GLY A 850 19.86 3.18 -35.51
C GLY A 850 19.47 2.99 -36.97
N VAL A 851 18.91 4.02 -37.62
CA VAL A 851 18.58 4.04 -39.05
C VAL A 851 19.82 3.90 -39.91
N SER A 852 20.91 4.58 -39.52
CA SER A 852 22.20 4.48 -40.22
C SER A 852 22.70 3.04 -40.23
N VAL A 853 22.64 2.35 -39.09
CA VAL A 853 22.98 0.91 -38.99
C VAL A 853 22.02 0.05 -39.82
N ALA A 854 20.71 0.30 -39.74
CA ALA A 854 19.71 -0.45 -40.51
C ALA A 854 19.89 -0.31 -42.03
N ALA A 855 20.42 0.82 -42.50
CA ALA A 855 20.67 1.11 -43.91
C ALA A 855 22.01 0.59 -44.46
N LEU A 856 22.96 0.17 -43.61
CA LEU A 856 24.31 -0.29 -44.01
C LEU A 856 24.31 -1.34 -45.15
N PRO A 857 23.48 -2.39 -45.12
CA PRO A 857 23.48 -3.41 -46.19
C PRO A 857 23.12 -2.86 -47.56
N PHE A 858 22.36 -1.77 -47.59
CA PHE A 858 22.00 -1.05 -48.81
C PHE A 858 23.11 -0.10 -49.24
N TRP A 859 23.68 0.66 -48.31
CA TRP A 859 24.75 1.63 -48.59
C TRP A 859 26.00 0.99 -49.17
N TRP A 860 26.39 -0.18 -48.66
CA TRP A 860 27.52 -0.94 -49.19
C TRP A 860 27.31 -1.39 -50.64
N ARG A 861 26.06 -1.56 -51.09
CA ARG A 861 25.71 -1.98 -52.46
C ARG A 861 25.20 -0.84 -53.36
N ALA A 862 24.99 0.35 -52.80
CA ALA A 862 24.47 1.51 -53.51
C ALA A 862 25.56 2.16 -54.38
N SER A 863 25.18 2.57 -55.60
CA SER A 863 26.04 3.40 -56.47
C SER A 863 26.33 4.76 -55.81
N LEU A 864 27.40 5.45 -56.21
CA LEU A 864 27.75 6.77 -55.68
C LEU A 864 26.58 7.77 -55.79
N ARG A 865 25.81 7.70 -56.89
CA ARG A 865 24.59 8.49 -57.08
C ARG A 865 23.49 8.17 -56.06
N MET A 866 23.28 6.90 -55.74
CA MET A 866 22.30 6.48 -54.73
C MET A 866 22.73 6.86 -53.32
N ARG A 867 24.04 6.81 -53.03
CA ARG A 867 24.61 7.30 -51.75
C ARG A 867 24.43 8.83 -51.60
N ALA A 868 24.69 9.58 -52.67
CA ALA A 868 24.48 11.03 -52.70
C ALA A 868 23.00 11.39 -52.57
N LEU A 869 22.10 10.66 -53.25
CA LEU A 869 20.66 10.86 -53.14
C LEU A 869 20.13 10.52 -51.74
N SER A 870 20.59 9.43 -51.13
CA SER A 870 20.22 9.11 -49.74
C SER A 870 20.73 10.15 -48.75
N ALA A 871 21.97 10.63 -48.93
CA ALA A 871 22.52 11.70 -48.10
C ALA A 871 21.74 13.02 -48.27
N ALA A 872 21.34 13.36 -49.50
CA ALA A 872 20.51 14.52 -49.79
C ALA A 872 19.10 14.40 -49.20
N VAL A 873 18.48 13.22 -49.25
CA VAL A 873 17.16 12.95 -48.64
C VAL A 873 17.25 12.97 -47.12
N THR A 874 18.29 12.40 -46.51
CA THR A 874 18.53 12.50 -45.06
C THR A 874 18.77 13.96 -44.65
N ALA A 875 19.57 14.71 -45.41
CA ALA A 875 19.78 16.14 -45.18
C ALA A 875 18.48 16.93 -45.33
N ALA A 876 17.65 16.62 -46.32
CA ALA A 876 16.33 17.23 -46.51
C ALA A 876 15.37 16.87 -45.37
N LEU A 877 15.34 15.62 -44.89
CA LEU A 877 14.51 15.21 -43.75
C LEU A 877 14.95 15.83 -42.42
N ILE A 878 16.24 16.14 -42.26
CA ILE A 878 16.77 16.93 -41.15
C ILE A 878 16.43 18.41 -41.34
N ALA A 879 16.49 18.92 -42.58
CA ALA A 879 16.21 20.30 -42.94
C ALA A 879 14.70 20.65 -42.88
N THR A 880 13.79 19.71 -43.14
CA THR A 880 12.34 19.99 -43.16
C THR A 880 11.81 20.42 -41.79
N PRO A 881 12.13 19.77 -40.66
CA PRO A 881 11.82 20.30 -39.32
C PRO A 881 12.51 21.64 -39.04
N LEU A 882 13.75 21.82 -39.49
CA LEU A 882 14.50 23.08 -39.40
C LEU A 882 13.80 24.25 -40.12
N LEU A 883 13.14 23.96 -41.24
CA LEU A 883 12.46 24.94 -42.08
C LEU A 883 10.98 25.16 -41.70
N THR A 884 10.27 24.13 -41.21
CA THR A 884 8.83 24.21 -40.91
C THR A 884 8.51 24.64 -39.48
N LEU A 885 9.40 24.38 -38.51
CA LEU A 885 9.21 24.78 -37.12
C LEU A 885 9.75 26.19 -36.82
N GLY A 886 10.52 26.79 -37.74
CA GLY A 886 11.22 28.06 -37.57
C GLY A 886 12.51 27.90 -36.79
N PHE A 887 13.59 28.57 -37.25
CA PHE A 887 14.92 28.50 -36.63
C PHE A 887 14.88 28.91 -35.16
N ASP A 888 13.98 29.83 -34.78
CA ASP A 888 13.81 30.30 -33.41
C ASP A 888 13.25 29.24 -32.46
N ARG A 889 12.28 28.42 -32.87
CA ARG A 889 11.72 27.34 -32.01
C ARG A 889 12.69 26.18 -31.88
N LEU A 890 13.44 25.88 -32.93
CA LEU A 890 14.48 24.85 -32.89
C LEU A 890 15.69 25.35 -32.08
N ALA A 891 16.11 26.60 -32.27
CA ALA A 891 17.10 27.25 -31.43
C ALA A 891 16.64 27.31 -29.98
N LEU A 892 15.36 27.52 -29.65
CA LEU A 892 14.83 27.47 -28.29
C LEU A 892 14.85 26.05 -27.69
N ALA A 893 14.54 25.02 -28.50
CA ALA A 893 14.68 23.61 -28.12
C ALA A 893 16.14 23.17 -27.90
N PHE A 894 17.10 23.85 -28.53
CA PHE A 894 18.54 23.67 -28.31
C PHE A 894 19.13 24.64 -27.25
N ARG A 895 18.59 25.86 -27.08
CA ARG A 895 19.03 26.94 -26.15
C ARG A 895 18.43 26.84 -24.75
N GLY A 896 17.31 26.15 -24.55
CA GLY A 896 16.86 25.73 -23.20
C GLY A 896 17.83 24.75 -22.50
N GLY A 897 19.04 24.59 -23.05
CA GLY A 897 20.04 23.56 -22.79
C GLY A 897 20.94 23.80 -21.59
N ASP A 898 20.98 24.99 -20.98
CA ASP A 898 21.74 25.19 -19.73
C ASP A 898 21.08 24.47 -18.55
N ALA A 899 19.78 24.17 -18.62
CA ALA A 899 19.07 23.46 -17.56
C ALA A 899 19.18 21.93 -17.64
N GLY A 900 19.12 21.33 -18.84
CA GLY A 900 19.00 19.87 -19.00
C GLY A 900 20.32 19.07 -19.05
N ALA A 901 21.44 19.68 -19.46
CA ALA A 901 22.75 19.03 -19.42
C ALA A 901 23.42 19.20 -18.05
N ALA A 902 23.28 20.39 -17.45
CA ALA A 902 23.72 20.66 -16.08
C ALA A 902 22.89 19.89 -15.03
N SER A 903 21.59 19.64 -15.27
CA SER A 903 20.76 18.80 -14.37
C SER A 903 21.18 17.33 -14.40
N ARG A 904 21.47 16.75 -15.56
CA ARG A 904 21.89 15.33 -15.68
C ARG A 904 23.26 15.06 -15.08
N ALA A 905 24.22 15.98 -15.24
CA ALA A 905 25.51 15.86 -14.57
C ALA A 905 25.35 15.83 -13.03
N ALA A 906 24.46 16.66 -12.49
CA ALA A 906 24.15 16.67 -11.07
C ALA A 906 23.40 15.40 -10.61
N VAL A 907 22.50 14.86 -11.45
CA VAL A 907 21.82 13.56 -11.21
C VAL A 907 22.83 12.42 -11.21
N TRP A 908 23.79 12.41 -12.14
CA TRP A 908 24.84 11.38 -12.22
C TRP A 908 25.82 11.47 -11.07
N ASP A 909 26.18 12.67 -10.63
CA ASP A 909 26.98 12.85 -9.42
C ASP A 909 26.26 12.31 -8.17
N ALA A 910 24.97 12.63 -8.01
CA ALA A 910 24.16 12.06 -6.95
C ALA A 910 24.06 10.53 -7.04
N ALA A 911 23.77 10.01 -8.23
CA ALA A 911 23.73 8.57 -8.49
C ALA A 911 25.07 7.88 -8.23
N TRP A 912 26.19 8.54 -8.53
CA TRP A 912 27.53 8.02 -8.24
C TRP A 912 27.78 7.94 -6.73
N ARG A 913 27.41 8.97 -5.97
CA ARG A 913 27.47 8.94 -4.50
C ARG A 913 26.57 7.84 -3.92
N MET A 914 25.39 7.63 -4.50
CA MET A 914 24.52 6.50 -4.15
C MET A 914 25.17 5.14 -4.45
N VAL A 915 25.90 5.02 -5.57
CA VAL A 915 26.67 3.81 -5.90
C VAL A 915 27.80 3.57 -4.89
N GLN A 916 28.47 4.64 -4.44
CA GLN A 916 29.52 4.55 -3.42
C GLN A 916 28.98 4.03 -2.08
N ASP A 917 27.76 4.41 -1.72
CA ASP A 917 27.09 3.96 -0.49
C ASP A 917 26.49 2.54 -0.64
N HIS A 918 26.06 2.15 -1.85
CA HIS A 918 25.44 0.84 -2.12
C HIS A 918 26.09 0.05 -3.28
N PRO A 919 27.41 -0.27 -3.22
CA PRO A 919 28.16 -0.72 -4.40
C PRO A 919 27.86 -2.16 -4.84
N ILE A 920 27.58 -3.08 -3.92
CA ILE A 920 27.52 -4.52 -4.22
C ILE A 920 26.13 -4.93 -4.70
N PHE A 921 25.09 -4.65 -3.90
CA PHE A 921 23.71 -5.08 -4.15
C PHE A 921 22.82 -3.97 -4.71
N GLY A 922 23.31 -2.72 -4.75
CA GLY A 922 22.49 -1.56 -5.08
C GLY A 922 21.48 -1.27 -3.96
N MET A 923 20.50 -0.42 -4.27
CA MET A 923 19.37 -0.09 -3.39
C MET A 923 18.16 -0.98 -3.66
N GLY A 924 18.22 -1.84 -4.68
CA GLY A 924 17.12 -2.68 -5.13
C GLY A 924 16.30 -2.06 -6.27
N PRO A 925 15.58 -2.88 -7.06
CA PRO A 925 14.77 -2.38 -8.17
C PRO A 925 13.75 -1.33 -7.73
N ASP A 926 13.55 -0.27 -8.52
CA ASP A 926 12.56 0.79 -8.26
C ASP A 926 12.73 1.54 -6.91
N ASN A 927 13.93 1.51 -6.32
CA ASN A 927 14.20 2.20 -5.04
C ASN A 927 14.84 3.59 -5.20
N PHE A 928 15.31 3.96 -6.40
CA PHE A 928 16.05 5.20 -6.64
C PHE A 928 15.33 6.46 -6.12
N LEU A 929 14.03 6.61 -6.41
CA LEU A 929 13.22 7.77 -6.00
C LEU A 929 13.28 8.04 -4.49
N TYR A 930 13.24 6.97 -3.70
CA TYR A 930 13.13 7.05 -2.25
C TYR A 930 14.43 7.53 -1.59
N HIS A 931 15.57 7.25 -2.23
CA HIS A 931 16.89 7.64 -1.73
C HIS A 931 17.41 8.92 -2.38
N TYR A 932 17.05 9.20 -3.64
CA TYR A 932 17.65 10.26 -4.45
C TYR A 932 17.65 11.64 -3.77
N ARG A 933 16.60 11.96 -3.00
CA ARG A 933 16.49 13.22 -2.26
C ARG A 933 17.61 13.46 -1.26
N ALA A 934 18.14 12.41 -0.63
CA ALA A 934 19.24 12.51 0.32
C ALA A 934 20.58 12.87 -0.35
N TYR A 935 20.68 12.69 -1.68
CA TYR A 935 21.91 12.90 -2.44
C TYR A 935 21.86 14.14 -3.34
N LEU A 936 20.77 14.92 -3.30
CA LEU A 936 20.60 16.13 -4.12
C LEU A 936 21.67 17.20 -3.82
N THR A 937 22.34 17.67 -4.87
CA THR A 937 23.11 18.91 -4.82
C THR A 937 22.18 20.12 -4.98
N PRO A 938 22.61 21.34 -4.59
CA PRO A 938 21.81 22.56 -4.79
C PRO A 938 21.34 22.77 -6.24
N THR A 939 22.10 22.30 -7.23
CA THR A 939 21.74 22.36 -8.66
C THR A 939 20.77 21.25 -9.09
N ALA A 940 20.76 20.10 -8.41
CA ALA A 940 19.87 18.98 -8.68
C ALA A 940 18.44 19.17 -8.11
N TRP A 941 18.24 20.16 -7.21
CA TRP A 941 16.94 20.48 -6.59
C TRP A 941 15.82 20.86 -7.56
N ARG A 942 16.12 21.06 -8.86
CA ARG A 942 15.11 21.32 -9.90
C ARG A 942 14.22 20.12 -10.20
N GLU A 943 14.72 18.90 -10.00
CA GLU A 943 14.00 17.65 -10.29
C GLU A 943 14.08 16.69 -9.09
N PRO A 944 13.51 17.03 -7.92
CA PRO A 944 13.73 16.29 -6.67
C PRO A 944 13.02 14.93 -6.60
N ASN A 945 12.17 14.62 -7.58
CA ASN A 945 11.30 13.45 -7.61
C ASN A 945 11.60 12.52 -8.80
N LEU A 946 12.87 12.46 -9.21
CA LEU A 946 13.29 11.53 -10.25
C LEU A 946 13.28 10.09 -9.75
N SER A 947 12.79 9.18 -10.58
CA SER A 947 12.74 7.75 -10.29
C SER A 947 13.92 6.96 -10.85
N HIS A 948 14.85 7.60 -11.56
CA HIS A 948 16.01 6.95 -12.16
C HIS A 948 17.15 7.93 -12.47
N PRO A 949 18.41 7.45 -12.62
CA PRO A 949 19.57 8.30 -12.83
C PRO A 949 19.76 8.79 -14.28
N HIS A 950 18.85 8.49 -15.21
CA HIS A 950 19.00 8.82 -16.65
C HIS A 950 20.29 8.24 -17.28
N ASN A 951 20.72 7.07 -16.83
CA ASN A 951 21.82 6.33 -17.43
C ASN A 951 21.63 4.85 -17.14
N ILE A 952 21.49 4.03 -18.19
CA ILE A 952 21.19 2.60 -18.09
C ILE A 952 22.24 1.81 -17.28
N GLY A 953 23.51 2.25 -17.29
CA GLY A 953 24.57 1.61 -16.52
C GLY A 953 24.48 1.94 -15.03
N LEU A 954 24.30 3.22 -14.69
CA LEU A 954 24.08 3.65 -13.30
C LEU A 954 22.78 3.07 -12.76
N ASP A 955 21.74 3.02 -13.57
CA ASP A 955 20.45 2.43 -13.22
C ASP A 955 20.58 0.93 -12.95
N ALA A 956 21.29 0.18 -13.81
CA ALA A 956 21.57 -1.23 -13.55
C ALA A 956 22.39 -1.47 -12.29
N TRP A 957 23.35 -0.58 -12.00
CA TRP A 957 24.15 -0.66 -10.78
C TRP A 957 23.32 -0.32 -9.54
N LEU A 958 22.52 0.73 -9.57
CA LEU A 958 21.71 1.13 -8.42
C LEU A 958 20.52 0.19 -8.19
N SER A 959 19.91 -0.32 -9.24
CA SER A 959 18.73 -1.20 -9.16
C SER A 959 19.09 -2.65 -8.83
N VAL A 960 20.21 -3.19 -9.32
CA VAL A 960 20.57 -4.62 -9.14
C VAL A 960 22.01 -4.81 -8.62
N GLY A 961 22.71 -3.74 -8.27
CA GLY A 961 24.08 -3.77 -7.76
C GLY A 961 25.14 -3.95 -8.86
N LEU A 962 26.38 -4.15 -8.43
CA LEU A 962 27.49 -4.50 -9.34
C LEU A 962 27.14 -5.73 -10.19
N PHE A 963 26.40 -6.67 -9.61
CA PHE A 963 25.94 -7.85 -10.33
C PHE A 963 24.97 -7.50 -11.47
N GLY A 964 24.12 -6.49 -11.28
CA GLY A 964 23.25 -5.92 -12.31
C GLY A 964 24.01 -5.33 -13.48
N LEU A 965 25.05 -4.54 -13.21
CA LEU A 965 25.93 -3.97 -14.24
C LEU A 965 26.62 -5.07 -15.05
N VAL A 966 27.16 -6.10 -14.39
CA VAL A 966 27.75 -7.27 -15.06
C VAL A 966 26.71 -8.01 -15.91
N ALA A 967 25.47 -8.14 -15.41
CA ALA A 967 24.39 -8.77 -16.15
C ALA A 967 24.05 -7.99 -17.42
N LEU A 968 23.92 -6.65 -17.33
CA LEU A 968 23.66 -5.78 -18.47
C LEU A 968 24.74 -5.94 -19.55
N VAL A 969 26.02 -5.88 -19.16
CA VAL A 969 27.15 -6.07 -20.08
C VAL A 969 27.10 -7.46 -20.72
N ALA A 970 26.87 -8.51 -19.93
CA ALA A 970 26.77 -9.87 -20.44
C ALA A 970 25.62 -10.04 -21.45
N LEU A 971 24.46 -9.42 -21.20
CA LEU A 971 23.32 -9.44 -22.12
C LEU A 971 23.64 -8.76 -23.45
N VAL A 972 24.28 -7.59 -23.42
CA VAL A 972 24.70 -6.86 -24.63
C VAL A 972 25.75 -7.65 -25.41
N VAL A 973 26.76 -8.21 -24.73
CA VAL A 973 27.79 -9.06 -25.37
C VAL A 973 27.18 -10.30 -26.01
N VAL A 974 26.27 -10.99 -25.31
CA VAL A 974 25.60 -12.18 -25.86
C VAL A 974 24.72 -11.81 -27.05
N PHE A 975 23.99 -10.70 -26.98
CA PHE A 975 23.20 -10.20 -28.11
C PHE A 975 24.07 -10.01 -29.36
N TRP A 976 25.16 -9.25 -29.26
CA TRP A 976 26.04 -8.97 -30.41
C TRP A 976 26.78 -10.23 -30.89
N ALA A 977 27.26 -11.07 -29.98
CA ALA A 977 27.91 -12.33 -30.34
C ALA A 977 26.96 -13.30 -31.07
N ARG A 978 25.66 -13.25 -30.76
CA ARG A 978 24.63 -13.99 -31.49
C ARG A 978 24.32 -13.35 -32.84
N TRP A 979 24.13 -12.04 -32.86
CA TRP A 979 23.85 -11.28 -34.07
C TRP A 979 24.94 -11.49 -35.14
N VAL A 980 26.22 -11.38 -34.79
CA VAL A 980 27.36 -11.60 -35.70
C VAL A 980 27.34 -13.02 -36.31
N ARG A 981 26.99 -14.03 -35.51
CA ARG A 981 26.91 -15.42 -36.01
C ARG A 981 25.75 -15.63 -36.98
N VAL A 982 24.61 -14.98 -36.73
CA VAL A 982 23.43 -15.10 -37.59
C VAL A 982 23.63 -14.32 -38.88
N VAL A 983 24.12 -13.07 -38.82
CA VAL A 983 24.27 -12.22 -40.01
C VAL A 983 25.24 -12.83 -41.01
N ARG A 984 26.33 -13.48 -40.55
CA ARG A 984 27.29 -14.20 -41.42
C ARG A 984 26.69 -15.39 -42.16
N ARG A 985 25.55 -15.91 -41.71
CA ARG A 985 24.86 -17.08 -42.28
C ARG A 985 23.52 -16.73 -42.93
N ALA A 986 23.13 -15.46 -42.87
CA ALA A 986 21.82 -15.00 -43.28
C ALA A 986 21.74 -14.92 -44.82
N ALA A 987 20.54 -15.13 -45.38
CA ALA A 987 20.30 -14.85 -46.80
C ALA A 987 20.27 -13.34 -47.06
N ALA A 988 20.51 -12.89 -48.30
CA ALA A 988 20.55 -11.46 -48.65
C ALA A 988 19.29 -10.67 -48.20
N GLY A 989 18.09 -11.29 -48.27
CA GLY A 989 16.84 -10.68 -47.81
C GLY A 989 16.67 -10.60 -46.29
N GLU A 990 17.42 -11.38 -45.51
CA GLU A 990 17.36 -11.40 -44.04
C GLU A 990 18.30 -10.36 -43.42
N HIS A 991 19.34 -9.96 -44.15
CA HIS A 991 20.28 -8.94 -43.71
C HIS A 991 19.56 -7.64 -43.34
N ALA A 992 18.58 -7.21 -44.14
CA ALA A 992 17.83 -5.98 -43.87
C ALA A 992 17.11 -6.01 -42.51
N ILE A 993 16.46 -7.14 -42.17
CA ILE A 993 15.76 -7.30 -40.88
C ILE A 993 16.77 -7.36 -39.73
N LEU A 994 17.86 -8.12 -39.89
CA LEU A 994 18.90 -8.25 -38.86
C LEU A 994 19.62 -6.93 -38.58
N PHE A 995 19.92 -6.14 -39.62
CA PHE A 995 20.50 -4.80 -39.43
C PHE A 995 19.48 -3.80 -38.87
N GLY A 996 18.19 -3.95 -39.15
CA GLY A 996 17.13 -3.23 -38.44
C GLY A 996 17.11 -3.54 -36.94
N VAL A 997 17.27 -4.82 -36.57
CA VAL A 997 17.39 -5.26 -35.16
C VAL A 997 18.65 -4.72 -34.49
N ALA A 998 19.79 -4.74 -35.20
CA ALA A 998 21.02 -4.11 -34.71
C ALA A 998 20.86 -2.60 -34.52
N GLY A 999 20.23 -1.90 -35.47
CA GLY A 999 19.94 -0.47 -35.38
C GLY A 999 19.05 -0.14 -34.19
N SER A 1000 18.04 -0.97 -33.91
CA SER A 1000 17.17 -0.85 -32.73
C SER A 1000 17.94 -1.01 -31.41
N MET A 1001 18.87 -1.96 -31.34
CA MET A 1001 19.75 -2.14 -30.18
C MET A 1001 20.72 -0.96 -30.02
N VAL A 1002 21.28 -0.43 -31.11
CA VAL A 1002 22.13 0.76 -31.06
C VAL A 1002 21.34 1.97 -30.55
N ALA A 1003 20.12 2.20 -31.05
CA ALA A 1003 19.26 3.27 -30.55
C ALA A 1003 19.03 3.14 -29.03
N THR A 1004 18.70 1.92 -28.58
CA THR A 1004 18.50 1.58 -27.16
C THR A 1004 19.71 1.92 -26.30
N LEU A 1005 20.94 1.59 -26.75
CA LEU A 1005 22.17 1.84 -25.99
C LEU A 1005 22.57 3.32 -26.01
N ILE A 1006 22.41 3.99 -27.15
CA ILE A 1006 22.77 5.41 -27.29
C ILE A 1006 21.85 6.28 -26.43
N HIS A 1007 20.53 6.13 -26.57
CA HIS A 1007 19.61 6.89 -25.73
C HIS A 1007 19.71 6.44 -24.26
N GLY A 1008 19.94 5.15 -24.01
CA GLY A 1008 20.20 4.61 -22.67
C GLY A 1008 21.41 5.21 -21.95
N SER A 1009 22.39 5.77 -22.66
CA SER A 1009 23.50 6.48 -22.02
C SER A 1009 23.08 7.81 -21.36
N VAL A 1010 21.90 8.34 -21.72
CA VAL A 1010 21.39 9.63 -21.26
C VAL A 1010 19.91 9.59 -20.83
N ASP A 1011 19.31 8.40 -20.75
CA ASP A 1011 17.95 8.19 -20.25
C ASP A 1011 17.70 6.73 -19.82
N HIS A 1012 16.51 6.46 -19.28
CA HIS A 1012 16.12 5.18 -18.70
C HIS A 1012 15.60 4.18 -19.75
N SER A 1013 16.50 3.41 -20.37
CA SER A 1013 16.21 2.56 -21.54
C SER A 1013 15.98 1.06 -21.27
N TYR A 1014 15.97 0.58 -20.02
CA TYR A 1014 15.74 -0.85 -19.76
C TYR A 1014 14.81 -1.13 -18.58
N PHE A 1015 14.96 -0.47 -17.43
CA PHE A 1015 14.19 -0.78 -16.22
C PHE A 1015 12.75 -0.19 -16.24
N LEU A 1016 12.12 -0.20 -17.41
CA LEU A 1016 10.68 -0.03 -17.61
C LEU A 1016 10.13 -1.32 -18.23
N PRO A 1017 8.97 -1.85 -17.76
CA PRO A 1017 8.45 -3.15 -18.20
C PRO A 1017 8.37 -3.29 -19.72
N GLU A 1018 7.90 -2.27 -20.42
CA GLU A 1018 7.75 -2.24 -21.87
C GLU A 1018 9.09 -2.19 -22.62
N LEU A 1019 10.09 -1.51 -22.06
CA LEU A 1019 11.42 -1.38 -22.67
C LEU A 1019 12.25 -2.65 -22.47
N ALA A 1020 12.13 -3.28 -21.30
CA ALA A 1020 12.67 -4.62 -21.04
C ALA A 1020 12.02 -5.66 -21.97
N ALA A 1021 10.68 -5.65 -22.10
CA ALA A 1021 9.98 -6.53 -23.03
C ALA A 1021 10.45 -6.33 -24.48
N ALA A 1022 10.58 -5.08 -24.94
CA ALA A 1022 11.10 -4.77 -26.28
C ALA A 1022 12.54 -5.30 -26.48
N PHE A 1023 13.43 -5.13 -25.51
CA PHE A 1023 14.80 -5.68 -25.55
C PHE A 1023 14.77 -7.20 -25.76
N TRP A 1024 13.95 -7.90 -24.98
CA TRP A 1024 13.82 -9.36 -25.03
C TRP A 1024 13.17 -9.85 -26.33
N VAL A 1025 12.30 -9.06 -26.97
CA VAL A 1025 11.79 -9.33 -28.33
C VAL A 1025 12.90 -9.25 -29.39
N LEU A 1026 13.79 -8.25 -29.30
CA LEU A 1026 14.96 -8.16 -30.20
C LEU A 1026 15.87 -9.38 -30.04
N ALA A 1027 16.19 -9.76 -28.79
CA ALA A 1027 16.98 -10.94 -28.49
C ALA A 1027 16.32 -12.23 -29.01
N ALA A 1028 15.00 -12.37 -28.84
CA ALA A 1028 14.23 -13.51 -29.34
C ALA A 1028 14.29 -13.61 -30.87
N ALA A 1029 14.18 -12.49 -31.60
CA ALA A 1029 14.25 -12.49 -33.06
C ALA A 1029 15.62 -12.98 -33.58
N VAL A 1030 16.72 -12.57 -32.93
CA VAL A 1030 18.07 -13.06 -33.26
C VAL A 1030 18.21 -14.55 -32.95
N GLU A 1031 17.74 -15.01 -31.79
CA GLU A 1031 17.85 -16.43 -31.41
C GLU A 1031 16.96 -17.35 -32.26
N ILE A 1032 15.74 -16.92 -32.62
CA ILE A 1032 14.87 -17.65 -33.56
C ILE A 1032 15.57 -17.77 -34.92
N SER A 1033 16.15 -16.68 -35.42
CA SER A 1033 16.89 -16.69 -36.68
C SER A 1033 18.11 -17.62 -36.61
N HIS A 1034 18.83 -17.63 -35.48
CA HIS A 1034 19.95 -18.56 -35.24
C HIS A 1034 19.50 -20.02 -35.24
N ARG A 1035 18.41 -20.34 -34.55
CA ARG A 1035 17.89 -21.71 -34.38
C ARG A 1035 17.50 -22.36 -35.71
N PHE A 1036 16.99 -21.56 -36.65
CA PHE A 1036 16.54 -22.02 -37.95
C PHE A 1036 17.50 -21.68 -39.10
N ALA A 1037 18.71 -21.20 -38.80
CA ALA A 1037 19.73 -20.96 -39.82
C ALA A 1037 20.21 -22.30 -40.42
N PRO A 1038 20.42 -22.38 -41.75
CA PRO A 1038 20.97 -23.59 -42.37
C PRO A 1038 22.36 -23.89 -41.81
N HIS A 1039 22.64 -25.15 -41.49
CA HIS A 1039 23.99 -25.58 -41.10
C HIS A 1039 24.89 -25.47 -42.33
N ALA A 1040 25.92 -24.64 -42.28
CA ALA A 1040 26.95 -24.62 -43.30
C ALA A 1040 27.67 -25.98 -43.30
N ALA A 1041 27.82 -26.60 -44.48
CA ALA A 1041 28.71 -27.72 -44.65
C ALA A 1041 30.15 -27.28 -44.28
N PRO A 1042 30.91 -28.06 -43.51
CA PRO A 1042 32.28 -27.69 -43.17
C PRO A 1042 33.12 -27.61 -44.45
N GLY A 1043 33.68 -26.43 -44.75
CA GLY A 1043 34.62 -26.21 -45.86
C GLY A 1043 34.17 -25.27 -46.98
N ALA A 1044 32.95 -24.69 -46.95
CA ALA A 1044 32.58 -23.68 -47.94
C ALA A 1044 33.33 -22.35 -47.69
N PRO A 1045 34.02 -21.78 -48.69
CA PRO A 1045 34.73 -20.52 -48.54
C PRO A 1045 33.75 -19.39 -48.19
N LEU A 1046 34.19 -18.49 -47.29
CA LEU A 1046 33.44 -17.32 -46.90
C LEU A 1046 33.20 -16.43 -48.13
N PRO A 1047 31.95 -16.00 -48.42
CA PRO A 1047 31.73 -15.00 -49.46
C PRO A 1047 32.37 -13.67 -49.04
N PRO A 1048 32.94 -12.90 -50.00
CA PRO A 1048 33.64 -11.65 -49.75
C PRO A 1048 32.76 -10.56 -49.13
#